data_AF-A2EAC1-F1
#
_entry.id   AF-A2EAC1-F1
#
_cell.length_a   1.000
_cell.length_b   1.000
_cell.length_c   1.000
_cell.angle_alpha   90.00
_cell.angle_beta   90.00
_cell.angle_gamma   90.00
#
_symmetry.space_group_name_H-M   'P 1'
#
loop_
_entity.id
_entity.type
_entity.pdbx_description
1 polymer ?
#
loop_
_entity_poly.entity_id
_entity_poly.type
_entity_poly.pdbx_seq_one_letter_code
_entity_poly.pdbx_strand_id
1 'polypeptide(L)'
;MFLELRLKSLISKQIILNFQYEIQGDNLIVNTINDFEDAEAAIKTIKERNIKSLTYSDGSNYPMFIGAGLVENIIANQPETNDIMIPKYLCYKSVHIKTLTVNAEVSIGPYAFAYSTIQTINNIQNVKAICESAFEGCSNLNLVGLINHCQKNCLRFTKIVNLEVKTIDPFGLQEMHELETVTIQSALIPEKAFYNCFKLTTVTISVQNTQILKSAFENCGIQAFNFEHISEIDSWAFRNTKLQSIELPNSNLKLYNGAFCQCPFLTTVTITDSVTIADFSGEQFKECYSLETVDYRNTNKVPTRMFMFCYKLATFKSINNNLDIEEEAFYSCTSLRNIDSNQVGNIYDKAFIYCISLREFNPTYSRIGHKAFYGCQNLQITNIHNCGRYSFAYCSSISTCTLKNSLDDGTMINCTGLTSVSFENIVRIPFKCFQGCTNLETISLSASVKNIDINAFLDTNLNMEELDLSNCQKIGSFAFKNTKIKSLIFSNVYNTDEENGIPFDGVTTIKKITYRSSYAFRPKDFRDSTNIEIVFEDNNFQIKDDTIIDSSQLYYYYPSSPSNEYTVNPEIRQIMSYAFAGATNLKSITINHYIGSDSKFALANCKSLQTINIDFQNSEGYSLSIPCGFFANCINLITVNLGQKISMIEKGAFEGCISLTSIVIPSDTKELSDYCFTGCTKLEKIEFLADSVKLKGYCFANCTSLNEIKFNEIIQMYEYCISGCKSLTKLNVENIKSISANAFSFSYLENIKVPANLLQYENAFRYCNNLKKVELFVLHPEFYHYVKSGCFNSSSLEEIVLPDCIQSLEEFSFGFTKLKKLFIPNSVYSISPKTFYGSDDIQLEMDCSHPFYTVGEYELVEKATGKLVLTFGKLPSAYIVPENIKIIGRDSIFSPPKINEETKKVIDFGLTT
;
A
#
# COMPACT_ATOMS: atom_id res chain seq x y z
N MET A 1 66.61 41.86 34.84
CA MET A 1 65.67 41.63 33.72
C MET A 1 64.33 41.00 34.12
N PHE A 2 64.27 39.79 34.71
CA PHE A 2 62.97 39.19 35.11
C PHE A 2 62.31 39.83 36.35
N LEU A 3 63.09 40.42 37.28
CA LEU A 3 62.53 41.19 38.41
C LEU A 3 62.03 42.58 37.99
N GLU A 4 62.63 43.19 36.98
CA GLU A 4 62.30 44.55 36.50
C GLU A 4 60.97 44.58 35.73
N LEU A 5 60.65 43.51 35.00
CA LEU A 5 59.36 43.32 34.35
C LEU A 5 58.24 43.00 35.37
N ARG A 6 58.55 42.26 36.45
CA ARG A 6 57.58 42.02 37.54
C ARG A 6 57.35 43.25 38.41
N LEU A 7 58.37 44.07 38.65
CA LEU A 7 58.23 45.37 39.30
C LEU A 7 57.46 46.36 38.42
N LYS A 8 57.65 46.39 37.09
CA LYS A 8 56.79 47.19 36.20
C LYS A 8 55.34 46.71 36.16
N SER A 9 55.08 45.40 36.28
CA SER A 9 53.72 44.83 36.42
C SER A 9 53.06 45.10 37.79
N LEU A 10 53.85 45.24 38.86
CA LEU A 10 53.35 45.61 40.18
C LEU A 10 53.20 47.14 40.33
N ILE A 11 54.04 47.92 39.67
CA ILE A 11 53.98 49.39 39.63
C ILE A 11 52.88 49.87 38.66
N SER A 12 52.57 49.12 37.59
CA SER A 12 51.39 49.39 36.73
C SER A 12 50.07 49.04 37.43
N LYS A 13 50.08 48.32 38.55
CA LYS A 13 48.90 48.09 39.42
C LYS A 13 48.69 49.18 40.46
N GLN A 14 49.64 50.12 40.62
CA GLN A 14 49.55 51.18 41.64
C GLN A 14 49.38 52.59 41.07
N ILE A 15 49.29 52.74 39.74
CA ILE A 15 49.07 54.04 39.08
C ILE A 15 48.09 53.87 37.91
N ILE A 16 46.82 53.59 38.22
CA ILE A 16 45.62 54.09 37.52
C ILE A 16 44.62 54.34 38.65
N LEU A 17 44.70 55.50 39.30
CA LEU A 17 43.78 56.63 39.09
C LEU A 17 42.31 56.19 39.23
N ASN A 18 41.74 56.47 40.40
CA ASN A 18 40.34 56.84 40.63
C ASN A 18 39.43 56.76 39.37
N PHE A 19 38.95 55.57 39.01
CA PHE A 19 37.60 55.50 38.46
C PHE A 19 36.68 55.72 39.66
N GLN A 20 36.38 56.98 39.97
CA GLN A 20 35.34 57.28 40.95
C GLN A 20 34.03 56.84 40.33
N TYR A 21 33.66 55.57 40.56
CA TYR A 21 32.28 55.13 40.47
C TYR A 21 31.44 56.15 41.23
N GLU A 22 30.59 56.88 40.52
CA GLU A 22 29.70 57.83 41.14
C GLU A 22 28.61 57.02 41.84
N ILE A 23 28.77 56.87 43.16
CA ILE A 23 27.84 56.11 44.00
C ILE A 23 27.03 57.10 44.81
N GLN A 24 25.73 57.15 44.55
CA GLN A 24 24.77 57.94 45.30
C GLN A 24 23.91 56.97 46.14
N GLY A 25 24.27 56.80 47.41
CA GLY A 25 23.60 55.84 48.30
C GLY A 25 23.82 54.39 47.85
N ASP A 26 22.75 53.68 47.48
CA ASP A 26 22.75 52.31 46.95
C ASP A 26 22.66 52.24 45.41
N ASN A 27 22.84 53.38 44.74
CA ASN A 27 22.80 53.52 43.29
C ASN A 27 24.21 53.76 42.71
N LEU A 28 24.61 52.95 41.76
CA LEU A 28 25.83 53.11 40.97
C LEU A 28 25.50 53.82 39.65
N ILE A 29 26.08 54.99 39.43
CA ILE A 29 25.88 55.80 38.24
C ILE A 29 26.98 55.50 37.23
N VAL A 30 26.58 55.28 35.98
CA VAL A 30 27.42 54.86 34.85
C VAL A 30 27.36 55.92 33.77
N ASN A 31 28.49 56.59 33.55
CA ASN A 31 28.59 57.72 32.63
C ASN A 31 29.31 57.33 31.32
N THR A 32 30.36 56.50 31.36
CA THR A 32 31.16 56.20 30.16
C THR A 32 31.57 54.73 30.03
N ILE A 33 31.96 54.30 28.81
CA ILE A 33 32.50 52.94 28.57
C ILE A 33 33.80 52.67 29.35
N ASN A 34 34.52 53.72 29.76
CA ASN A 34 35.78 53.64 30.49
C ASN A 34 35.57 53.29 31.98
N ASP A 35 34.34 53.40 32.51
CA ASP A 35 34.03 53.02 33.91
C ASP A 35 34.21 51.49 34.17
N PHE A 36 34.42 50.68 33.12
CA PHE A 36 34.40 49.21 33.17
C PHE A 36 35.68 48.51 32.69
N GLU A 37 36.83 49.20 32.60
CA GLU A 37 38.10 48.54 32.26
C GLU A 37 38.52 47.48 33.30
N ASP A 38 38.01 47.54 34.54
CA ASP A 38 38.20 46.52 35.59
C ASP A 38 36.86 45.93 36.09
N ALA A 39 36.39 44.88 35.41
CA ALA A 39 35.15 44.18 35.76
C ALA A 39 35.18 43.51 37.16
N GLU A 40 36.35 43.08 37.65
CA GLU A 40 36.48 42.47 38.97
C GLU A 40 36.30 43.52 40.08
N ALA A 41 36.88 44.71 39.92
CA ALA A 41 36.73 45.81 40.87
C ALA A 41 35.28 46.32 40.97
N ALA A 42 34.56 46.39 39.85
CA ALA A 42 33.16 46.80 39.83
C ALA A 42 32.24 45.77 40.51
N ILE A 43 32.44 44.47 40.25
CA ILE A 43 31.71 43.39 40.94
C ILE A 43 31.99 43.41 42.45
N LYS A 44 33.24 43.63 42.84
CA LYS A 44 33.63 43.77 44.24
C LYS A 44 32.93 44.96 44.90
N THR A 45 32.89 46.11 44.22
CA THR A 45 32.24 47.33 44.71
C THR A 45 30.73 47.13 44.92
N ILE A 46 30.04 46.45 43.98
CA ILE A 46 28.61 46.12 44.13
C ILE A 46 28.36 45.28 45.39
N LYS A 47 29.20 44.26 45.62
CA LYS A 47 29.09 43.36 46.77
C LYS A 47 29.42 44.04 48.10
N GLU A 48 30.53 44.79 48.16
CA GLU A 48 31.00 45.43 49.40
C GLU A 48 30.12 46.61 49.83
N ARG A 49 29.59 47.38 48.88
CA ARG A 49 28.73 48.54 49.17
C ARG A 49 27.24 48.25 49.12
N ASN A 50 26.86 46.98 48.90
CA ASN A 50 25.46 46.55 48.83
C ASN A 50 24.64 47.39 47.82
N ILE A 51 25.21 47.61 46.63
CA ILE A 51 24.58 48.39 45.57
C ILE A 51 23.37 47.63 45.05
N LYS A 52 22.21 48.30 45.03
CA LYS A 52 20.94 47.72 44.58
C LYS A 52 20.47 48.26 43.24
N SER A 53 20.95 49.44 42.83
CA SER A 53 20.49 50.11 41.63
C SER A 53 21.66 50.49 40.73
N LEU A 54 21.46 50.39 39.42
CA LEU A 54 22.41 50.81 38.39
C LEU A 54 21.74 51.85 37.49
N THR A 55 22.28 53.07 37.45
CA THR A 55 21.78 54.15 36.62
C THR A 55 22.73 54.43 35.47
N TYR A 56 22.23 54.48 34.25
CA TYR A 56 22.98 54.96 33.09
C TYR A 56 22.60 56.41 32.78
N SER A 57 23.57 57.33 32.79
CA SER A 57 23.34 58.78 32.86
C SER A 57 23.89 59.63 31.72
N ASP A 58 24.75 59.12 30.81
CA ASP A 58 25.38 59.97 29.78
C ASP A 58 25.48 59.36 28.34
N GLY A 59 25.47 60.29 27.37
CA GLY A 59 25.26 60.33 25.90
C GLY A 59 25.70 59.23 24.93
N SER A 60 26.34 58.15 25.37
CA SER A 60 26.90 57.12 24.47
C SER A 60 26.16 55.78 24.58
N ASN A 61 26.29 54.88 23.59
CA ASN A 61 25.70 53.54 23.64
C ASN A 61 25.91 52.91 25.03
N TYR A 62 24.85 52.39 25.65
CA TYR A 62 24.96 51.78 26.97
C TYR A 62 26.08 50.72 26.94
N PRO A 63 27.10 50.82 27.79
CA PRO A 63 28.18 49.84 27.80
C PRO A 63 27.70 48.54 28.46
N MET A 64 28.12 47.40 27.92
CA MET A 64 27.85 46.10 28.51
C MET A 64 28.59 45.99 29.85
N PHE A 65 27.84 45.87 30.95
CA PHE A 65 28.40 45.78 32.29
C PHE A 65 28.13 44.42 32.94
N ILE A 66 29.19 43.64 33.19
CA ILE A 66 29.09 42.28 33.76
C ILE A 66 28.43 42.28 35.15
N GLY A 67 28.62 43.36 35.93
CA GLY A 67 28.02 43.49 37.26
C GLY A 67 26.51 43.79 37.26
N ALA A 68 25.92 44.17 36.11
CA ALA A 68 24.50 44.51 36.01
C ALA A 68 23.57 43.34 36.39
N GLY A 69 24.03 42.09 36.23
CA GLY A 69 23.29 40.91 36.68
C GLY A 69 23.19 40.75 38.20
N LEU A 70 23.90 41.55 39.00
CA LEU A 70 23.95 41.48 40.47
C LEU A 70 23.07 42.52 41.17
N VAL A 71 22.56 43.52 40.44
CA VAL A 71 21.72 44.58 41.02
C VAL A 71 20.23 44.23 40.93
N GLU A 72 19.41 44.89 41.76
CA GLU A 72 17.96 44.70 41.77
C GLU A 72 17.23 45.63 40.80
N ASN A 73 17.80 46.81 40.49
CA ASN A 73 17.14 47.83 39.67
C ASN A 73 18.09 48.39 38.60
N ILE A 74 17.58 48.60 37.39
CA ILE A 74 18.27 49.33 36.32
C ILE A 74 17.48 50.57 35.97
N ILE A 75 18.14 51.72 35.86
CA ILE A 75 17.56 53.01 35.50
C ILE A 75 18.25 53.51 34.22
N ALA A 76 17.49 53.64 33.15
CA ALA A 76 17.94 54.14 31.86
C ALA A 76 17.48 55.61 31.70
N ASN A 77 18.41 56.57 31.82
CA ASN A 77 18.13 58.01 31.67
C ASN A 77 18.54 58.56 30.29
N GLN A 78 18.15 59.81 30.04
CA GLN A 78 18.18 60.53 28.76
C GLN A 78 19.61 60.85 28.27
N PRO A 79 19.98 60.47 27.04
CA PRO A 79 21.24 60.89 26.43
C PRO A 79 21.03 61.80 25.18
N GLU A 80 22.06 62.54 24.77
CA GLU A 80 22.00 63.60 23.74
C GLU A 80 21.79 63.13 22.28
N THR A 81 21.78 61.82 22.00
CA THR A 81 21.77 61.27 20.62
C THR A 81 20.58 60.34 20.34
N ASN A 82 20.16 60.30 19.07
CA ASN A 82 19.04 59.48 18.59
C ASN A 82 19.52 58.05 18.24
N ASP A 83 18.91 57.05 18.90
CA ASP A 83 19.08 55.57 18.76
C ASP A 83 20.06 54.89 19.70
N ILE A 84 19.60 54.68 20.94
CA ILE A 84 20.36 54.05 22.02
C ILE A 84 19.69 52.75 22.45
N MET A 85 20.50 51.71 22.65
CA MET A 85 20.06 50.34 22.91
C MET A 85 20.61 49.82 24.24
N ILE A 86 19.74 49.33 25.13
CA ILE A 86 20.16 48.56 26.32
C ILE A 86 20.96 47.35 25.83
N PRO A 87 22.15 47.05 26.38
CA PRO A 87 23.06 46.10 25.75
C PRO A 87 22.49 44.69 25.68
N LYS A 88 22.88 43.97 24.63
CA LYS A 88 22.64 42.54 24.56
C LYS A 88 23.19 41.83 25.79
N TYR A 89 22.46 40.83 26.28
CA TYR A 89 22.85 40.00 27.44
C TYR A 89 23.09 40.72 28.78
N LEU A 90 22.69 41.99 28.95
CA LEU A 90 23.03 42.79 30.14
C LEU A 90 22.76 42.10 31.49
N CYS A 91 21.58 41.51 31.64
CA CYS A 91 21.10 40.78 32.82
C CYS A 91 20.66 39.36 32.47
N TYR A 92 21.27 38.75 31.45
CA TYR A 92 20.95 37.39 31.04
C TYR A 92 21.10 36.41 32.21
N LYS A 93 20.06 35.60 32.47
CA LYS A 93 19.98 34.66 33.61
C LYS A 93 20.18 35.28 35.00
N SER A 94 20.02 36.60 35.14
CA SER A 94 20.14 37.25 36.45
C SER A 94 19.03 36.77 37.39
N VAL A 95 19.43 36.35 38.60
CA VAL A 95 18.51 35.94 39.68
C VAL A 95 18.19 37.07 40.67
N HIS A 96 18.72 38.27 40.42
CA HIS A 96 18.64 39.41 41.33
C HIS A 96 17.78 40.55 40.79
N ILE A 97 17.78 40.76 39.47
CA ILE A 97 17.07 41.86 38.84
C ILE A 97 15.57 41.78 39.13
N LYS A 98 14.98 42.91 39.51
CA LYS A 98 13.56 43.08 39.81
C LYS A 98 12.92 44.15 38.92
N THR A 99 13.57 45.29 38.71
CA THR A 99 12.96 46.40 37.97
C THR A 99 13.87 47.01 36.90
N LEU A 100 13.26 47.45 35.80
CA LEU A 100 13.86 48.32 34.80
C LEU A 100 13.03 49.62 34.75
N THR A 101 13.66 50.78 34.93
CA THR A 101 13.01 52.09 34.82
C THR A 101 13.52 52.82 33.59
N VAL A 102 12.63 53.13 32.66
CA VAL A 102 12.98 53.70 31.35
C VAL A 102 12.55 55.17 31.28
N ASN A 103 13.45 56.10 31.59
CA ASN A 103 13.12 57.53 31.63
C ASN A 103 13.35 58.24 30.29
N ALA A 104 13.84 57.53 29.27
CA ALA A 104 14.12 58.05 27.94
C ALA A 104 13.79 57.04 26.84
N GLU A 105 13.66 57.49 25.60
CA GLU A 105 13.35 56.60 24.48
C GLU A 105 14.50 55.65 24.14
N VAL A 106 14.37 54.36 24.46
CA VAL A 106 15.43 53.35 24.27
C VAL A 106 14.89 52.04 23.70
N SER A 107 15.73 51.31 22.96
CA SER A 107 15.45 49.92 22.58
C SER A 107 16.08 48.96 23.56
N ILE A 108 15.43 47.82 23.84
CA ILE A 108 15.96 46.79 24.73
C ILE A 108 16.65 45.74 23.87
N GLY A 109 17.97 45.63 23.97
CA GLY A 109 18.78 44.83 23.06
C GLY A 109 18.55 43.32 23.18
N PRO A 110 19.05 42.53 22.20
CA PRO A 110 18.80 41.11 22.13
C PRO A 110 19.23 40.35 23.39
N TYR A 111 18.38 39.47 23.89
CA TYR A 111 18.62 38.67 25.11
C TYR A 111 18.99 39.47 26.37
N ALA A 112 18.74 40.79 26.42
CA ALA A 112 19.19 41.67 27.50
C ALA A 112 18.78 41.18 28.90
N PHE A 113 17.59 40.61 29.04
CA PHE A 113 17.04 40.13 30.30
C PHE A 113 16.58 38.68 30.24
N ALA A 114 16.90 37.94 29.18
CA ALA A 114 16.35 36.59 28.98
C ALA A 114 16.69 35.67 30.16
N TYR A 115 15.70 34.88 30.58
CA TYR A 115 15.74 33.95 31.72
C TYR A 115 16.08 34.61 33.06
N SER A 116 15.83 35.92 33.21
CA SER A 116 16.07 36.64 34.45
C SER A 116 14.83 36.71 35.35
N THR A 117 15.02 37.17 36.60
CA THR A 117 13.94 37.33 37.60
C THR A 117 13.18 38.65 37.49
N ILE A 118 13.40 39.44 36.44
CA ILE A 118 12.79 40.77 36.28
C ILE A 118 11.27 40.71 36.42
N GLN A 119 10.72 41.68 37.16
CA GLN A 119 9.32 41.72 37.56
C GLN A 119 8.56 42.87 36.89
N THR A 120 9.17 44.03 36.70
CA THR A 120 8.45 45.22 36.21
C THR A 120 9.34 46.11 35.34
N ILE A 121 8.73 46.69 34.31
CA ILE A 121 9.33 47.77 33.52
C ILE A 121 8.50 49.04 33.76
N ASN A 122 9.08 50.00 34.47
CA ASN A 122 8.47 51.31 34.67
C ASN A 122 8.66 52.15 33.41
N ASN A 123 7.63 52.90 33.04
CA ASN A 123 7.60 53.78 31.85
C ASN A 123 7.79 53.01 30.52
N ILE A 124 7.09 51.89 30.35
CA ILE A 124 7.16 51.03 29.15
C ILE A 124 6.88 51.80 27.85
N GLN A 125 6.09 52.87 27.89
CA GLN A 125 5.78 53.72 26.73
C GLN A 125 7.03 54.35 26.09
N ASN A 126 8.11 54.51 26.86
CA ASN A 126 9.39 55.02 26.38
C ASN A 126 10.25 53.92 25.72
N VAL A 127 9.83 52.65 25.73
CA VAL A 127 10.55 51.59 25.02
C VAL A 127 10.20 51.65 23.54
N LYS A 128 11.19 52.01 22.69
CA LYS A 128 11.05 52.06 21.23
C LYS A 128 10.82 50.67 20.64
N ALA A 129 11.62 49.71 21.06
CA ALA A 129 11.56 48.33 20.62
C ALA A 129 12.05 47.36 21.69
N ILE A 130 11.41 46.20 21.75
CA ILE A 130 11.92 45.03 22.47
C ILE A 130 12.55 44.11 21.43
N CYS A 131 13.88 44.02 21.43
CA CYS A 131 14.62 43.25 20.43
C CYS A 131 14.53 41.74 20.65
N GLU A 132 15.15 40.99 19.73
CA GLU A 132 15.11 39.52 19.69
C GLU A 132 15.34 38.88 21.07
N SER A 133 14.37 38.09 21.51
CA SER A 133 14.42 37.31 22.76
C SER A 133 14.77 38.11 24.02
N ALA A 134 14.57 39.44 24.05
CA ALA A 134 15.05 40.28 25.15
C ALA A 134 14.54 39.86 26.54
N PHE A 135 13.32 39.32 26.64
CA PHE A 135 12.71 38.81 27.87
C PHE A 135 12.25 37.35 27.76
N GLU A 136 12.86 36.56 26.87
CA GLU A 136 12.51 35.15 26.73
C GLU A 136 12.67 34.43 28.09
N GLY A 137 11.64 33.70 28.53
CA GLY A 137 11.65 32.92 29.77
C GLY A 137 11.56 33.73 31.07
N CYS A 138 11.28 35.04 31.01
CA CYS A 138 11.09 35.88 32.20
C CYS A 138 9.72 35.62 32.85
N SER A 139 9.64 34.63 33.73
CA SER A 139 8.37 34.16 34.29
C SER A 139 7.71 35.11 35.30
N ASN A 140 8.44 36.08 35.84
CA ASN A 140 7.93 37.03 36.83
C ASN A 140 7.57 38.39 36.22
N LEU A 141 7.84 38.58 34.93
CA LEU A 141 7.68 39.86 34.26
C LEU A 141 6.20 40.20 34.09
N ASN A 142 5.81 41.35 34.63
CA ASN A 142 4.52 41.99 34.39
C ASN A 142 4.73 43.28 33.58
N LEU A 143 3.94 43.44 32.52
CA LEU A 143 3.96 44.64 31.68
C LEU A 143 2.59 45.30 31.72
N VAL A 144 2.58 46.61 31.93
CA VAL A 144 1.36 47.44 31.93
C VAL A 144 1.59 48.63 31.01
N GLY A 145 0.91 48.65 29.87
CA GLY A 145 0.99 49.73 28.87
C GLY A 145 1.31 49.24 27.46
N LEU A 146 1.25 50.17 26.51
CA LEU A 146 1.46 49.93 25.07
C LEU A 146 2.94 49.67 24.75
N ILE A 147 3.22 48.55 24.08
CA ILE A 147 4.54 48.25 23.53
C ILE A 147 4.62 48.72 22.07
N ASN A 148 5.60 49.59 21.78
CA ASN A 148 5.72 50.20 20.46
C ASN A 148 6.14 49.20 19.36
N HIS A 149 7.09 48.31 19.65
CA HIS A 149 7.61 47.36 18.66
C HIS A 149 8.13 46.07 19.31
N CYS A 150 7.64 44.92 18.83
CA CYS A 150 8.01 43.59 19.30
C CYS A 150 8.77 42.82 18.22
N GLN A 151 10.05 42.56 18.43
CA GLN A 151 10.85 41.71 17.54
C GLN A 151 10.69 40.22 17.87
N LYS A 152 11.26 39.36 17.02
CA LYS A 152 11.23 37.89 17.16
C LYS A 152 11.45 37.40 18.60
N ASN A 153 10.55 36.55 19.10
CA ASN A 153 10.62 35.90 20.41
C ASN A 153 10.74 36.83 21.62
N CYS A 154 10.49 38.14 21.49
CA CYS A 154 10.88 39.13 22.49
C CYS A 154 10.30 38.86 23.90
N LEU A 155 9.12 38.23 23.97
CA LEU A 155 8.37 37.88 25.19
C LEU A 155 8.05 36.37 25.28
N ARG A 156 8.77 35.52 24.53
CA ARG A 156 8.52 34.07 24.47
C ARG A 156 8.63 33.42 25.85
N PHE A 157 7.71 32.51 26.19
CA PHE A 157 7.64 31.82 27.49
C PHE A 157 7.53 32.73 28.73
N THR A 158 7.08 33.98 28.56
CA THR A 158 6.70 34.83 29.70
C THR A 158 5.33 34.44 30.24
N LYS A 159 5.03 34.87 31.47
CA LYS A 159 3.70 34.67 32.11
C LYS A 159 2.77 35.89 31.95
N ILE A 160 2.99 36.70 30.91
CA ILE A 160 2.20 37.90 30.65
C ILE A 160 0.81 37.47 30.17
N VAL A 161 -0.23 37.96 30.85
CA VAL A 161 -1.63 37.59 30.59
C VAL A 161 -2.30 38.55 29.60
N ASN A 162 -1.98 39.85 29.65
CA ASN A 162 -2.60 40.88 28.83
C ASN A 162 -1.52 41.72 28.15
N LEU A 163 -1.73 42.07 26.89
CA LEU A 163 -0.75 42.81 26.10
C LEU A 163 -1.39 43.85 25.19
N GLU A 164 -0.79 45.04 25.09
CA GLU A 164 -1.13 46.03 24.06
C GLU A 164 0.11 46.28 23.20
N VAL A 165 -0.02 46.18 21.87
CA VAL A 165 1.11 46.26 20.95
C VAL A 165 0.79 47.04 19.68
N LYS A 166 1.74 47.86 19.22
CA LYS A 166 1.60 48.71 18.03
C LYS A 166 2.19 48.09 16.77
N THR A 167 3.38 47.50 16.85
CA THR A 167 4.02 46.81 15.71
C THR A 167 4.69 45.51 16.16
N ILE A 168 4.65 44.51 15.29
CA ILE A 168 5.16 43.15 15.57
C ILE A 168 5.95 42.73 14.33
N ASP A 169 7.13 42.13 14.54
CA ASP A 169 7.88 41.43 13.49
C ASP A 169 7.42 39.97 13.37
N PRO A 170 7.70 39.30 12.25
CA PRO A 170 7.48 37.85 12.15
C PRO A 170 8.04 37.10 13.36
N PHE A 171 7.29 36.14 13.88
CA PHE A 171 7.63 35.36 15.08
C PHE A 171 7.77 36.18 16.38
N GLY A 172 7.24 37.42 16.44
CA GLY A 172 7.47 38.34 17.55
C GLY A 172 6.97 37.84 18.92
N LEU A 173 5.69 37.48 19.00
CA LEU A 173 4.96 37.15 20.24
C LEU A 173 4.51 35.68 20.28
N GLN A 174 5.26 34.79 19.62
CA GLN A 174 4.96 33.35 19.63
C GLN A 174 5.25 32.72 20.99
N GLU A 175 4.54 31.62 21.28
CA GLU A 175 4.75 30.77 22.45
C GLU A 175 4.64 31.53 23.79
N MET A 176 3.79 32.56 23.83
CA MET A 176 3.31 33.18 25.06
C MET A 176 2.16 32.35 25.64
N HIS A 177 2.49 31.22 26.26
CA HIS A 177 1.51 30.20 26.68
C HIS A 177 0.48 30.68 27.71
N GLU A 178 0.78 31.77 28.44
CA GLU A 178 -0.10 32.36 29.45
C GLU A 178 -0.86 33.60 28.96
N LEU A 179 -0.63 34.05 27.73
CA LEU A 179 -1.33 35.20 27.16
C LEU A 179 -2.80 34.86 26.94
N GLU A 180 -3.70 35.66 27.53
CA GLU A 180 -5.16 35.50 27.43
C GLU A 180 -5.79 36.57 26.53
N THR A 181 -5.29 37.81 26.59
CA THR A 181 -5.82 38.93 25.80
C THR A 181 -4.73 39.75 25.11
N VAL A 182 -5.03 40.23 23.90
CA VAL A 182 -4.16 41.18 23.19
C VAL A 182 -4.94 42.25 22.43
N THR A 183 -4.48 43.50 22.54
CA THR A 183 -4.92 44.63 21.70
C THR A 183 -3.82 44.97 20.70
N ILE A 184 -4.15 44.91 19.41
CA ILE A 184 -3.22 45.11 18.29
C ILE A 184 -3.59 46.41 17.56
N GLN A 185 -2.64 47.35 17.53
CA GLN A 185 -2.77 48.65 16.85
C GLN A 185 -1.96 48.70 15.54
N SER A 186 -1.84 47.55 14.85
CA SER A 186 -1.11 47.41 13.59
C SER A 186 -2.04 47.05 12.43
N ALA A 187 -1.74 47.57 11.24
CA ALA A 187 -2.39 47.16 10.00
C ALA A 187 -1.91 45.79 9.48
N LEU A 188 -0.84 45.23 10.06
CA LEU A 188 -0.23 43.97 9.64
C LEU A 188 0.05 43.09 10.85
N ILE A 189 -0.53 41.89 10.87
CA ILE A 189 -0.20 40.83 11.82
C ILE A 189 0.69 39.83 11.07
N PRO A 190 2.00 39.82 11.33
CA PRO A 190 2.97 39.10 10.51
C PRO A 190 2.92 37.57 10.72
N GLU A 191 3.71 36.86 9.92
CA GLU A 191 3.83 35.39 10.01
C GLU A 191 4.14 34.97 11.45
N LYS A 192 3.33 34.02 11.98
CA LYS A 192 3.51 33.41 13.30
C LYS A 192 3.61 34.41 14.45
N ALA A 193 2.97 35.57 14.34
CA ALA A 193 2.98 36.61 15.37
C ALA A 193 2.61 36.07 16.76
N PHE A 194 1.58 35.22 16.86
CA PHE A 194 1.06 34.64 18.10
C PHE A 194 1.00 33.10 18.03
N TYR A 195 1.87 32.48 17.24
CA TYR A 195 1.92 31.03 17.07
C TYR A 195 2.04 30.31 18.42
N ASN A 196 1.23 29.27 18.66
CA ASN A 196 1.22 28.50 19.93
C ASN A 196 0.87 29.30 21.19
N CYS A 197 0.14 30.42 21.08
CA CYS A 197 -0.43 31.11 22.25
C CYS A 197 -1.71 30.42 22.73
N PHE A 198 -1.58 29.24 23.34
CA PHE A 198 -2.70 28.31 23.62
C PHE A 198 -3.83 28.88 24.49
N LYS A 199 -3.54 29.85 25.37
CA LYS A 199 -4.53 30.52 26.23
C LYS A 199 -5.12 31.79 25.65
N LEU A 200 -4.65 32.25 24.48
CA LEU A 200 -5.11 33.51 23.90
C LEU A 200 -6.55 33.37 23.44
N THR A 201 -7.50 33.93 24.19
CA THR A 201 -8.93 33.84 23.91
C THR A 201 -9.50 35.08 23.25
N THR A 202 -8.92 36.25 23.51
CA THR A 202 -9.46 37.55 23.07
C THR A 202 -8.42 38.35 22.31
N VAL A 203 -8.74 38.69 21.06
CA VAL A 203 -7.92 39.55 20.20
C VAL A 203 -8.76 40.76 19.81
N THR A 204 -8.25 41.96 20.07
CA THR A 204 -8.87 43.22 19.66
C THR A 204 -7.98 43.92 18.64
N ILE A 205 -8.54 44.26 17.49
CA ILE A 205 -7.84 44.99 16.41
C ILE A 205 -8.46 46.37 16.30
N SER A 206 -7.64 47.41 16.44
CA SER A 206 -8.09 48.81 16.40
C SER A 206 -7.84 49.51 15.06
N VAL A 207 -7.32 48.78 14.07
CA VAL A 207 -6.92 49.33 12.76
C VAL A 207 -7.76 48.71 11.65
N GLN A 208 -8.26 49.55 10.74
CA GLN A 208 -9.04 49.13 9.57
C GLN A 208 -8.15 48.47 8.51
N ASN A 209 -8.73 47.59 7.70
CA ASN A 209 -8.05 46.87 6.61
C ASN A 209 -6.84 46.05 7.06
N THR A 210 -6.87 45.50 8.28
CA THR A 210 -5.75 44.72 8.82
C THR A 210 -5.54 43.42 8.05
N GLN A 211 -4.28 43.10 7.74
CA GLN A 211 -3.87 41.86 7.10
C GLN A 211 -3.37 40.87 8.15
N ILE A 212 -3.85 39.63 8.09
CA ILE A 212 -3.43 38.53 8.97
C ILE A 212 -2.63 37.54 8.13
N LEU A 213 -1.32 37.50 8.35
CA LEU A 213 -0.42 36.67 7.56
C LEU A 213 -0.35 35.23 8.09
N LYS A 214 0.41 34.42 7.35
CA LYS A 214 0.56 32.98 7.53
C LYS A 214 0.74 32.54 9.00
N SER A 215 -0.07 31.60 9.45
CA SER A 215 0.00 31.00 10.79
C SER A 215 0.00 32.01 11.97
N ALA A 216 -0.47 33.25 11.77
CA ALA A 216 -0.39 34.31 12.77
C ALA A 216 -1.02 33.92 14.13
N PHE A 217 -2.13 33.19 14.12
CA PHE A 217 -2.86 32.71 15.30
C PHE A 217 -3.00 31.18 15.33
N GLU A 218 -2.12 30.45 14.64
CA GLU A 218 -2.17 28.99 14.66
C GLU A 218 -1.96 28.44 16.08
N ASN A 219 -2.78 27.46 16.45
CA ASN A 219 -2.86 26.85 17.78
C ASN A 219 -3.23 27.83 18.92
N CYS A 220 -3.93 28.93 18.64
CA CYS A 220 -4.42 29.85 19.67
C CYS A 220 -5.77 29.42 20.27
N GLY A 221 -6.02 29.82 21.53
CA GLY A 221 -7.26 29.54 22.28
C GLY A 221 -8.49 30.36 21.86
N ILE A 222 -8.46 31.05 20.72
CA ILE A 222 -9.45 32.07 20.31
C ILE A 222 -10.81 31.40 20.08
N GLN A 223 -11.84 31.87 20.78
CA GLN A 223 -13.20 31.30 20.71
C GLN A 223 -14.14 32.07 19.79
N ALA A 224 -13.92 33.39 19.67
CA ALA A 224 -14.65 34.29 18.79
C ALA A 224 -13.68 35.36 18.28
N PHE A 225 -13.89 35.82 17.04
CA PHE A 225 -13.06 36.83 16.40
C PHE A 225 -13.93 37.73 15.52
N ASN A 226 -13.72 39.04 15.59
CA ASN A 226 -14.44 40.00 14.72
C ASN A 226 -13.66 40.21 13.41
N PHE A 227 -14.26 39.81 12.28
CA PHE A 227 -13.63 39.92 10.96
C PHE A 227 -13.95 41.23 10.21
N GLU A 228 -14.78 42.14 10.74
CA GLU A 228 -15.24 43.35 10.02
C GLU A 228 -14.10 44.26 9.50
N HIS A 229 -12.97 44.29 10.20
CA HIS A 229 -11.85 45.19 9.89
C HIS A 229 -10.70 44.49 9.14
N ILE A 230 -10.91 43.27 8.64
CA ILE A 230 -9.87 42.44 8.03
C ILE A 230 -9.94 42.54 6.50
N SER A 231 -8.79 42.76 5.86
CA SER A 231 -8.65 42.79 4.40
C SER A 231 -8.06 41.50 3.80
N GLU A 232 -7.30 40.75 4.61
CA GLU A 232 -6.61 39.53 4.17
C GLU A 232 -6.45 38.53 5.32
N ILE A 233 -6.73 37.25 5.05
CA ILE A 233 -6.44 36.11 5.92
C ILE A 233 -5.64 35.10 5.10
N ASP A 234 -4.34 35.06 5.38
CA ASP A 234 -3.38 34.20 4.70
C ASP A 234 -3.41 32.76 5.27
N SER A 235 -2.55 31.92 4.73
CA SER A 235 -2.59 30.48 4.87
C SER A 235 -2.37 30.04 6.33
N TRP A 236 -3.21 29.13 6.82
CA TRP A 236 -3.15 28.61 8.19
C TRP A 236 -3.28 29.65 9.31
N ALA A 237 -3.66 30.89 9.01
CA ALA A 237 -3.71 31.99 9.98
C ALA A 237 -4.44 31.66 11.28
N PHE A 238 -5.56 30.92 11.21
CA PHE A 238 -6.36 30.47 12.35
C PHE A 238 -6.41 28.94 12.46
N ARG A 239 -5.42 28.22 11.92
CA ARG A 239 -5.37 26.76 11.99
C ARG A 239 -5.41 26.28 13.44
N ASN A 240 -6.24 25.27 13.71
CA ASN A 240 -6.37 24.67 15.04
C ASN A 240 -6.68 25.68 16.16
N THR A 241 -7.53 26.67 15.85
CA THR A 241 -8.09 27.59 16.84
C THR A 241 -9.41 27.07 17.41
N LYS A 242 -9.89 27.66 18.52
CA LYS A 242 -11.13 27.25 19.20
C LYS A 242 -12.38 28.01 18.72
N LEU A 243 -12.33 28.61 17.52
CA LEU A 243 -13.43 29.39 16.96
C LEU A 243 -14.71 28.55 16.91
N GLN A 244 -15.82 29.11 17.39
CA GLN A 244 -17.12 28.41 17.44
C GLN A 244 -17.98 28.71 16.22
N SER A 245 -17.94 29.95 15.71
CA SER A 245 -18.64 30.38 14.50
C SER A 245 -17.78 31.37 13.72
N ILE A 246 -17.96 31.38 12.40
CA ILE A 246 -17.30 32.34 11.49
C ILE A 246 -18.36 33.00 10.61
N GLU A 247 -18.40 34.32 10.65
CA GLU A 247 -19.14 35.15 9.70
C GLU A 247 -18.11 36.05 9.00
N LEU A 248 -17.80 35.73 7.73
CA LEU A 248 -16.89 36.57 6.95
C LEU A 248 -17.61 37.84 6.49
N PRO A 249 -16.95 39.00 6.54
CA PRO A 249 -17.57 40.30 6.31
C PRO A 249 -18.02 40.49 4.87
N ASN A 250 -18.97 41.42 4.66
CA ASN A 250 -19.29 41.99 3.35
C ASN A 250 -18.23 43.03 2.91
N SER A 251 -16.95 42.70 3.04
CA SER A 251 -15.82 43.50 2.57
C SER A 251 -15.02 42.67 1.54
N ASN A 252 -14.19 43.30 0.73
CA ASN A 252 -13.33 42.63 -0.27
C ASN A 252 -12.17 41.85 0.40
N LEU A 253 -12.51 40.95 1.34
CA LEU A 253 -11.60 40.11 2.09
C LEU A 253 -10.98 39.05 1.17
N LYS A 254 -9.65 38.92 1.19
CA LYS A 254 -8.95 37.81 0.55
C LYS A 254 -8.76 36.65 1.52
N LEU A 255 -9.17 35.46 1.11
CA LEU A 255 -9.05 34.23 1.90
C LEU A 255 -8.14 33.21 1.19
N TYR A 256 -7.06 32.81 1.86
CA TYR A 256 -6.05 31.87 1.35
C TYR A 256 -6.23 30.45 1.90
N ASN A 257 -5.39 29.54 1.39
CA ASN A 257 -5.45 28.10 1.66
C ASN A 257 -5.34 27.77 3.18
N GLY A 258 -6.23 26.92 3.68
CA GLY A 258 -6.08 26.36 5.03
C GLY A 258 -6.26 27.35 6.17
N ALA A 259 -6.72 28.58 5.89
CA ALA A 259 -6.87 29.67 6.85
C ALA A 259 -7.57 29.25 8.15
N PHE A 260 -8.59 28.39 8.06
CA PHE A 260 -9.38 27.89 9.19
C PHE A 260 -9.38 26.35 9.27
N CYS A 261 -8.37 25.68 8.71
CA CYS A 261 -8.33 24.22 8.78
C CYS A 261 -8.13 23.73 10.21
N GLN A 262 -8.67 22.54 10.50
CA GLN A 262 -8.55 21.85 11.78
C GLN A 262 -9.10 22.66 12.97
N CYS A 263 -10.05 23.58 12.78
CA CYS A 263 -10.74 24.25 13.88
C CYS A 263 -11.77 23.30 14.51
N PRO A 264 -11.48 22.64 15.65
CA PRO A 264 -12.23 21.47 16.08
C PRO A 264 -13.56 21.83 16.75
N PHE A 265 -13.80 23.10 17.06
CA PHE A 265 -15.02 23.60 17.72
C PHE A 265 -15.92 24.43 16.80
N LEU A 266 -15.52 24.63 15.54
CA LEU A 266 -16.25 25.43 14.58
C LEU A 266 -17.53 24.69 14.18
N THR A 267 -18.71 25.26 14.42
CA THR A 267 -20.01 24.64 14.11
C THR A 267 -20.74 25.30 12.95
N THR A 268 -20.52 26.60 12.72
CA THR A 268 -21.18 27.37 11.66
C THR A 268 -20.21 28.26 10.88
N VAL A 269 -20.40 28.34 9.57
CA VAL A 269 -19.63 29.19 8.66
C VAL A 269 -20.57 29.90 7.69
N THR A 270 -20.42 31.22 7.57
CA THR A 270 -21.04 32.04 6.53
C THR A 270 -19.95 32.66 5.65
N ILE A 271 -19.98 32.38 4.35
CA ILE A 271 -19.10 32.97 3.34
C ILE A 271 -19.95 33.84 2.41
N THR A 272 -19.67 35.14 2.39
CA THR A 272 -20.39 36.15 1.61
C THR A 272 -19.88 36.24 0.17
N ASP A 273 -20.62 36.94 -0.68
CA ASP A 273 -20.30 37.14 -2.11
C ASP A 273 -19.09 38.05 -2.36
N SER A 274 -18.75 38.93 -1.41
CA SER A 274 -17.61 39.85 -1.52
C SER A 274 -16.24 39.22 -1.20
N VAL A 275 -16.21 38.03 -0.60
CA VAL A 275 -14.95 37.35 -0.26
C VAL A 275 -14.26 36.84 -1.53
N THR A 276 -12.99 37.17 -1.72
CA THR A 276 -12.18 36.61 -2.81
C THR A 276 -11.39 35.41 -2.30
N ILE A 277 -11.66 34.23 -2.83
CA ILE A 277 -10.88 33.02 -2.55
C ILE A 277 -9.65 33.04 -3.46
N ALA A 278 -8.49 33.36 -2.89
CA ALA A 278 -7.27 33.66 -3.66
C ALA A 278 -6.57 32.41 -4.21
N ASP A 279 -6.77 31.25 -3.58
CA ASP A 279 -6.20 29.98 -4.01
C ASP A 279 -7.28 28.87 -4.06
N PHE A 280 -7.58 28.43 -5.28
CA PHE A 280 -8.52 27.34 -5.56
C PHE A 280 -7.93 25.94 -5.34
N SER A 281 -6.67 25.84 -4.88
CA SER A 281 -6.13 24.59 -4.31
C SER A 281 -6.88 24.16 -3.04
N GLY A 282 -7.63 25.12 -2.44
CA GLY A 282 -8.63 25.01 -1.38
C GLY A 282 -8.10 24.41 -0.08
N GLU A 283 -8.95 23.83 0.78
CA GLU A 283 -8.69 23.43 2.19
C GLU A 283 -9.01 24.48 3.28
N GLN A 284 -9.69 25.58 2.96
CA GLN A 284 -9.98 26.67 3.91
C GLN A 284 -10.59 26.20 5.23
N PHE A 285 -11.49 25.21 5.19
CA PHE A 285 -12.20 24.66 6.34
C PHE A 285 -12.01 23.14 6.47
N LYS A 286 -10.92 22.60 5.91
CA LYS A 286 -10.60 21.17 5.97
C LYS A 286 -10.47 20.73 7.43
N GLU A 287 -10.97 19.55 7.76
CA GLU A 287 -10.87 18.90 9.07
C GLU A 287 -11.50 19.72 10.22
N CYS A 288 -12.48 20.59 9.91
CA CYS A 288 -13.33 21.21 10.92
C CYS A 288 -14.36 20.18 11.41
N TYR A 289 -13.93 19.26 12.27
CA TYR A 289 -14.69 18.06 12.64
C TYR A 289 -16.05 18.32 13.29
N SER A 290 -16.26 19.50 13.88
CA SER A 290 -17.53 19.90 14.51
C SER A 290 -18.42 20.76 13.60
N LEU A 291 -18.01 21.06 12.37
CA LEU A 291 -18.77 21.92 11.47
C LEU A 291 -20.10 21.25 11.14
N GLU A 292 -21.22 21.93 11.38
CA GLU A 292 -22.58 21.39 11.19
C GLU A 292 -23.30 22.05 10.03
N THR A 293 -23.12 23.37 9.87
CA THR A 293 -23.83 24.17 8.86
C THR A 293 -22.92 25.15 8.13
N VAL A 294 -23.12 25.27 6.82
CA VAL A 294 -22.44 26.23 5.95
C VAL A 294 -23.48 27.01 5.13
N ASP A 295 -23.39 28.34 5.16
CA ASP A 295 -24.07 29.26 4.24
C ASP A 295 -23.05 29.83 3.24
N TYR A 296 -23.07 29.33 2.01
CA TYR A 296 -22.12 29.63 0.94
C TYR A 296 -22.74 30.54 -0.14
N ARG A 297 -22.51 31.84 0.00
CA ARG A 297 -23.01 32.88 -0.93
C ARG A 297 -21.94 33.41 -1.89
N ASN A 298 -20.77 32.78 -1.91
CA ASN A 298 -19.63 33.19 -2.72
C ASN A 298 -19.81 32.84 -4.22
N THR A 299 -18.73 32.67 -4.98
CA THR A 299 -18.76 32.25 -6.39
C THR A 299 -19.56 30.97 -6.63
N ASN A 300 -19.88 30.69 -7.90
CA ASN A 300 -20.55 29.46 -8.31
C ASN A 300 -19.65 28.20 -8.26
N LYS A 301 -18.53 28.22 -7.54
CA LYS A 301 -17.61 27.07 -7.40
C LYS A 301 -17.31 26.81 -5.95
N VAL A 302 -17.50 25.58 -5.47
CA VAL A 302 -16.96 25.14 -4.19
C VAL A 302 -15.53 24.65 -4.42
N PRO A 303 -14.49 25.31 -3.86
CA PRO A 303 -13.09 24.97 -4.11
C PRO A 303 -12.66 23.57 -3.66
N THR A 304 -11.56 23.12 -4.25
CA THR A 304 -10.91 21.84 -3.99
C THR A 304 -10.71 21.58 -2.50
N ARG A 305 -11.12 20.42 -1.97
CA ARG A 305 -10.91 20.03 -0.54
C ARG A 305 -11.41 21.03 0.53
N MET A 306 -12.24 22.02 0.18
CA MET A 306 -12.62 23.11 1.11
C MET A 306 -13.20 22.59 2.44
N PHE A 307 -14.05 21.56 2.40
CA PHE A 307 -14.71 20.96 3.56
C PHE A 307 -14.33 19.49 3.75
N MET A 308 -13.19 19.05 3.21
CA MET A 308 -12.70 17.68 3.37
C MET A 308 -12.63 17.30 4.86
N PHE A 309 -13.16 16.13 5.22
CA PHE A 309 -13.22 15.59 6.58
C PHE A 309 -14.05 16.40 7.59
N CYS A 310 -15.00 17.23 7.15
CA CYS A 310 -15.99 17.86 8.02
C CYS A 310 -17.10 16.86 8.40
N TYR A 311 -16.78 15.90 9.28
CA TYR A 311 -17.63 14.73 9.55
C TYR A 311 -19.06 15.05 10.04
N LYS A 312 -19.25 16.17 10.75
CA LYS A 312 -20.56 16.63 11.26
C LYS A 312 -21.33 17.52 10.29
N LEU A 313 -20.74 17.91 9.15
CA LEU A 313 -21.37 18.85 8.23
C LEU A 313 -22.64 18.22 7.69
N ALA A 314 -23.79 18.74 8.10
CA ALA A 314 -25.08 18.16 7.78
C ALA A 314 -25.82 18.97 6.70
N THR A 315 -25.63 20.29 6.72
CA THR A 315 -26.35 21.24 5.86
C THR A 315 -25.37 22.17 5.15
N PHE A 316 -25.41 22.16 3.82
CA PHE A 316 -24.70 23.13 2.98
C PHE A 316 -25.73 23.88 2.12
N LYS A 317 -25.78 25.20 2.25
CA LYS A 317 -26.68 26.07 1.50
C LYS A 317 -25.91 26.93 0.53
N SER A 318 -26.41 27.10 -0.69
CA SER A 318 -25.88 28.09 -1.63
C SER A 318 -27.00 28.74 -2.44
N ILE A 319 -26.86 30.06 -2.66
CA ILE A 319 -27.77 30.84 -3.49
C ILE A 319 -27.42 30.79 -4.99
N ASN A 320 -26.28 30.16 -5.34
CA ASN A 320 -25.76 30.16 -6.70
C ASN A 320 -26.51 29.18 -7.62
N ASN A 321 -26.65 29.58 -8.89
CA ASN A 321 -27.07 28.70 -9.98
C ASN A 321 -25.83 28.05 -10.62
N ASN A 322 -25.93 26.80 -11.06
CA ASN A 322 -24.84 26.03 -11.66
C ASN A 322 -23.60 25.97 -10.76
N LEU A 323 -23.79 25.53 -9.52
CA LEU A 323 -22.72 25.39 -8.54
C LEU A 323 -21.79 24.23 -8.95
N ASP A 324 -20.58 24.52 -9.41
CA ASP A 324 -19.54 23.51 -9.64
C ASP A 324 -18.97 23.04 -8.28
N ILE A 325 -18.79 21.73 -8.13
CA ILE A 325 -18.20 21.12 -6.93
C ILE A 325 -16.84 20.54 -7.33
N GLU A 326 -15.76 21.23 -6.97
CA GLU A 326 -14.38 20.89 -7.36
C GLU A 326 -13.88 19.62 -6.63
N GLU A 327 -12.66 19.17 -6.99
CA GLU A 327 -12.09 17.91 -6.50
C GLU A 327 -12.09 17.82 -4.96
N GLU A 328 -12.59 16.70 -4.42
CA GLU A 328 -12.58 16.39 -2.99
C GLU A 328 -13.27 17.43 -2.06
N ALA A 329 -14.07 18.36 -2.60
CA ALA A 329 -14.66 19.47 -1.85
C ALA A 329 -15.38 19.06 -0.56
N PHE A 330 -16.12 17.94 -0.59
CA PHE A 330 -16.84 17.33 0.54
C PHE A 330 -16.36 15.92 0.87
N TYR A 331 -15.09 15.60 0.59
CA TYR A 331 -14.54 14.27 0.85
C TYR A 331 -14.80 13.85 2.31
N SER A 332 -15.47 12.71 2.50
CA SER A 332 -15.83 12.14 3.81
C SER A 332 -16.62 13.07 4.74
N CYS A 333 -17.48 13.94 4.18
CA CYS A 333 -18.51 14.64 4.95
C CYS A 333 -19.65 13.68 5.29
N THR A 334 -19.41 12.76 6.22
CA THR A 334 -20.28 11.61 6.50
C THR A 334 -21.70 11.96 6.94
N SER A 335 -21.91 13.14 7.54
CA SER A 335 -23.23 13.61 7.98
C SER A 335 -23.98 14.43 6.93
N LEU A 336 -23.37 14.75 5.79
CA LEU A 336 -23.94 15.64 4.78
C LEU A 336 -25.18 15.01 4.17
N ARG A 337 -26.34 15.65 4.33
CA ARG A 337 -27.63 15.08 3.90
C ARG A 337 -28.07 15.57 2.53
N ASN A 338 -27.85 16.85 2.25
CA ASN A 338 -28.21 17.50 1.00
C ASN A 338 -27.25 18.66 0.70
N ILE A 339 -27.21 19.03 -0.59
CA ILE A 339 -26.69 20.30 -1.08
C ILE A 339 -27.92 21.14 -1.45
N ASP A 340 -28.25 22.11 -0.61
CA ASP A 340 -29.35 23.04 -0.84
C ASP A 340 -28.88 24.12 -1.80
N SER A 341 -28.98 23.85 -3.11
CA SER A 341 -28.73 24.80 -4.20
C SER A 341 -29.78 24.68 -5.30
N ASN A 342 -29.97 25.76 -6.06
CA ASN A 342 -30.93 25.80 -7.17
C ASN A 342 -30.57 24.81 -8.29
N GLN A 343 -29.28 24.74 -8.66
CA GLN A 343 -28.73 23.86 -9.71
C GLN A 343 -27.25 23.55 -9.42
N VAL A 344 -26.81 22.32 -9.67
CA VAL A 344 -25.40 21.89 -9.51
C VAL A 344 -24.78 21.71 -10.89
N GLY A 345 -23.68 22.38 -11.20
CA GLY A 345 -23.04 22.32 -12.51
C GLY A 345 -22.27 21.02 -12.76
N ASN A 346 -20.95 21.10 -12.70
CA ASN A 346 -20.04 19.97 -12.79
C ASN A 346 -19.70 19.42 -11.41
N ILE A 347 -19.62 18.10 -11.31
CA ILE A 347 -19.14 17.41 -10.11
C ILE A 347 -17.81 16.79 -10.49
N TYR A 348 -16.73 17.32 -9.92
CA TYR A 348 -15.38 16.86 -10.21
C TYR A 348 -15.00 15.63 -9.37
N ASP A 349 -13.78 15.18 -9.54
CA ASP A 349 -13.30 13.91 -9.01
C ASP A 349 -13.42 13.86 -7.48
N LYS A 350 -13.93 12.73 -6.96
CA LYS A 350 -14.06 12.44 -5.53
C LYS A 350 -14.82 13.49 -4.69
N ALA A 351 -15.60 14.37 -5.32
CA ALA A 351 -16.28 15.49 -4.65
C ALA A 351 -17.04 15.09 -3.38
N PHE A 352 -17.72 13.95 -3.39
CA PHE A 352 -18.57 13.43 -2.31
C PHE A 352 -18.18 12.02 -1.84
N ILE A 353 -16.95 11.58 -2.06
CA ILE A 353 -16.54 10.24 -1.64
C ILE A 353 -16.81 10.02 -0.14
N TYR A 354 -17.45 8.91 0.20
CA TYR A 354 -17.88 8.55 1.56
C TYR A 354 -18.84 9.55 2.25
N CYS A 355 -19.58 10.35 1.50
CA CYS A 355 -20.74 11.09 2.02
C CYS A 355 -21.94 10.15 2.25
N ILE A 356 -21.81 9.25 3.22
CA ILE A 356 -22.76 8.16 3.46
C ILE A 356 -24.19 8.60 3.76
N SER A 357 -24.39 9.82 4.28
CA SER A 357 -25.71 10.38 4.60
C SER A 357 -26.36 11.14 3.45
N LEU A 358 -25.66 11.34 2.33
CA LEU A 358 -26.16 12.15 1.21
C LEU A 358 -27.33 11.40 0.55
N ARG A 359 -28.51 12.03 0.53
CA ARG A 359 -29.75 11.37 0.07
C ARG A 359 -30.17 11.79 -1.31
N GLU A 360 -30.36 13.08 -1.52
CA GLU A 360 -30.94 13.60 -2.76
C GLU A 360 -29.96 14.53 -3.45
N PHE A 361 -29.83 14.34 -4.75
CA PHE A 361 -29.05 15.20 -5.62
C PHE A 361 -29.90 15.60 -6.82
N ASN A 362 -30.14 16.90 -6.98
CA ASN A 362 -31.01 17.42 -8.03
C ASN A 362 -30.43 17.17 -9.43
N PRO A 363 -31.28 16.84 -10.44
CA PRO A 363 -30.85 16.18 -11.68
C PRO A 363 -30.23 17.08 -12.75
N THR A 364 -30.21 18.40 -12.58
CA THR A 364 -29.52 19.28 -13.53
C THR A 364 -28.05 19.33 -13.16
N TYR A 365 -27.24 18.46 -13.78
CA TYR A 365 -25.76 18.50 -13.74
C TYR A 365 -25.19 18.14 -15.12
N SER A 366 -23.98 18.63 -15.43
CA SER A 366 -23.38 18.47 -16.76
C SER A 366 -22.50 17.23 -16.88
N ARG A 367 -21.75 16.91 -15.83
CA ARG A 367 -20.75 15.84 -15.80
C ARG A 367 -20.50 15.34 -14.37
N ILE A 368 -20.16 14.06 -14.26
CA ILE A 368 -19.70 13.42 -13.02
C ILE A 368 -18.27 12.90 -13.18
N GLY A 369 -17.37 13.32 -12.30
CA GLY A 369 -15.96 12.94 -12.27
C GLY A 369 -15.70 11.52 -11.75
N HIS A 370 -14.43 11.12 -11.77
CA HIS A 370 -13.97 9.85 -11.23
C HIS A 370 -14.22 9.78 -9.72
N LYS A 371 -14.86 8.69 -9.25
CA LYS A 371 -15.23 8.45 -7.84
C LYS A 371 -16.06 9.55 -7.17
N ALA A 372 -16.74 10.41 -7.94
CA ALA A 372 -17.47 11.56 -7.41
C ALA A 372 -18.43 11.22 -6.24
N PHE A 373 -19.17 10.12 -6.32
CA PHE A 373 -20.09 9.63 -5.28
C PHE A 373 -19.70 8.26 -4.72
N TYR A 374 -18.41 7.90 -4.78
CA TYR A 374 -17.95 6.59 -4.31
C TYR A 374 -18.31 6.38 -2.83
N GLY A 375 -19.06 5.32 -2.52
CA GLY A 375 -19.48 5.01 -1.16
C GLY A 375 -20.60 5.90 -0.59
N CYS A 376 -21.34 6.64 -1.42
CA CYS A 376 -22.53 7.37 -0.98
C CYS A 376 -23.72 6.40 -0.78
N GLN A 377 -23.72 5.70 0.35
CA GLN A 377 -24.64 4.57 0.59
C GLN A 377 -26.14 4.94 0.60
N ASN A 378 -26.49 6.16 1.01
CA ASN A 378 -27.88 6.63 1.06
C ASN A 378 -28.32 7.42 -0.19
N LEU A 379 -27.47 7.52 -1.21
CA LEU A 379 -27.76 8.32 -2.40
C LEU A 379 -28.90 7.70 -3.21
N GLN A 380 -29.91 8.51 -3.49
CA GLN A 380 -31.04 8.21 -4.34
C GLN A 380 -30.96 9.09 -5.58
N ILE A 381 -30.76 8.46 -6.73
CA ILE A 381 -30.67 9.12 -8.03
C ILE A 381 -31.14 8.16 -9.13
N THR A 382 -32.00 8.65 -10.02
CA THR A 382 -32.67 7.81 -11.03
C THR A 382 -32.23 8.12 -12.46
N ASN A 383 -31.78 9.33 -12.76
CA ASN A 383 -31.25 9.70 -14.07
C ASN A 383 -29.76 10.01 -13.95
N ILE A 384 -28.94 9.20 -14.61
CA ILE A 384 -27.49 9.24 -14.51
C ILE A 384 -26.87 9.37 -15.92
N HIS A 385 -26.03 10.38 -16.13
CA HIS A 385 -25.37 10.62 -17.42
C HIS A 385 -23.94 11.14 -17.26
N ASN A 386 -23.12 10.96 -18.31
CA ASN A 386 -21.76 11.51 -18.40
C ASN A 386 -20.88 11.15 -17.19
N CYS A 387 -20.75 9.85 -16.91
CA CYS A 387 -20.06 9.31 -15.74
C CYS A 387 -18.58 9.05 -15.99
N GLY A 388 -17.74 9.46 -15.04
CA GLY A 388 -16.36 9.01 -14.91
C GLY A 388 -16.23 7.69 -14.15
N ARG A 389 -15.03 7.11 -14.20
CA ARG A 389 -14.69 5.81 -13.59
C ARG A 389 -15.08 5.73 -12.10
N TYR A 390 -15.71 4.63 -11.69
CA TYR A 390 -16.19 4.37 -10.33
C TYR A 390 -17.09 5.44 -9.69
N SER A 391 -17.77 6.27 -10.48
CA SER A 391 -18.50 7.44 -9.98
C SER A 391 -19.58 7.11 -8.93
N PHE A 392 -20.27 5.98 -9.03
CA PHE A 392 -21.33 5.53 -8.12
C PHE A 392 -21.03 4.17 -7.46
N ALA A 393 -19.76 3.76 -7.42
CA ALA A 393 -19.39 2.51 -6.76
C ALA A 393 -19.85 2.49 -5.30
N TYR A 394 -20.40 1.36 -4.83
CA TYR A 394 -20.89 1.16 -3.46
C TYR A 394 -22.06 2.08 -3.03
N CYS A 395 -22.85 2.59 -3.98
CA CYS A 395 -24.07 3.35 -3.71
C CYS A 395 -25.27 2.41 -3.51
N SER A 396 -25.39 1.85 -2.31
CA SER A 396 -26.39 0.80 -2.00
C SER A 396 -27.86 1.24 -1.99
N SER A 397 -28.19 2.53 -1.95
CA SER A 397 -29.60 2.99 -1.98
C SER A 397 -30.16 3.29 -3.37
N ILE A 398 -29.33 3.23 -4.42
CA ILE A 398 -29.82 3.37 -5.79
C ILE A 398 -30.55 2.07 -6.15
N SER A 399 -31.88 2.12 -6.20
CA SER A 399 -32.72 0.95 -6.49
C SER A 399 -32.94 0.73 -7.99
N THR A 400 -33.24 1.80 -8.73
CA THR A 400 -33.46 1.77 -10.17
C THR A 400 -32.89 3.02 -10.80
N CYS A 401 -32.32 2.91 -12.01
CA CYS A 401 -31.83 4.08 -12.74
C CYS A 401 -31.82 3.89 -14.26
N THR A 402 -31.84 5.03 -14.96
CA THR A 402 -31.60 5.15 -16.39
C THR A 402 -30.21 5.75 -16.59
N LEU A 403 -29.35 5.02 -17.31
CA LEU A 403 -27.99 5.44 -17.65
C LEU A 403 -27.94 5.99 -19.08
N LYS A 404 -27.40 7.20 -19.25
CA LYS A 404 -27.38 7.90 -20.53
C LYS A 404 -25.99 8.33 -20.99
N ASN A 405 -25.83 8.39 -22.31
CA ASN A 405 -24.67 8.94 -23.03
C ASN A 405 -23.35 8.19 -22.79
N SER A 406 -22.54 8.59 -21.80
CA SER A 406 -21.20 8.04 -21.57
C SER A 406 -21.08 7.44 -20.17
N LEU A 407 -20.57 6.20 -20.13
CA LEU A 407 -20.22 5.45 -18.94
C LEU A 407 -18.74 5.10 -18.97
N ASP A 408 -18.17 4.85 -17.80
CA ASP A 408 -16.77 4.47 -17.63
C ASP A 408 -16.64 3.27 -16.68
N ASP A 409 -15.43 2.74 -16.53
CA ASP A 409 -15.17 1.48 -15.84
C ASP A 409 -15.69 1.50 -14.39
N GLY A 410 -16.40 0.44 -14.00
CA GLY A 410 -16.91 0.25 -12.65
C GLY A 410 -17.88 1.33 -12.16
N THR A 411 -18.56 2.06 -13.06
CA THR A 411 -19.51 3.15 -12.72
C THR A 411 -20.42 2.81 -11.54
N MET A 412 -20.99 1.60 -11.48
CA MET A 412 -21.92 1.15 -10.43
C MET A 412 -21.50 -0.18 -9.79
N ILE A 413 -20.21 -0.42 -9.58
CA ILE A 413 -19.74 -1.66 -8.91
C ILE A 413 -20.29 -1.76 -7.47
N ASN A 414 -20.74 -2.94 -7.06
CA ASN A 414 -21.26 -3.24 -5.72
C ASN A 414 -22.42 -2.32 -5.28
N CYS A 415 -23.24 -1.82 -6.21
CA CYS A 415 -24.50 -1.16 -5.89
C CYS A 415 -25.55 -2.21 -5.51
N THR A 416 -25.45 -2.73 -4.29
CA THR A 416 -26.22 -3.89 -3.83
C THR A 416 -27.74 -3.68 -3.76
N GLY A 417 -28.23 -2.44 -3.70
CA GLY A 417 -29.67 -2.16 -3.74
C GLY A 417 -30.27 -2.08 -5.15
N LEU A 418 -29.44 -2.10 -6.19
CA LEU A 418 -29.88 -1.94 -7.58
C LEU A 418 -30.64 -3.18 -8.04
N THR A 419 -31.90 -3.03 -8.46
CA THR A 419 -32.78 -4.12 -8.91
C THR A 419 -33.04 -4.10 -10.40
N SER A 420 -33.03 -2.92 -11.04
CA SER A 420 -33.15 -2.79 -12.49
C SER A 420 -32.41 -1.58 -13.06
N VAL A 421 -31.94 -1.71 -14.32
CA VAL A 421 -31.23 -0.66 -15.05
C VAL A 421 -31.72 -0.58 -16.50
N SER A 422 -31.91 0.64 -17.01
CA SER A 422 -32.16 0.91 -18.42
C SER A 422 -31.04 1.77 -19.03
N PHE A 423 -30.82 1.61 -20.34
CA PHE A 423 -29.76 2.31 -21.07
C PHE A 423 -30.35 3.17 -22.20
N GLU A 424 -29.90 4.43 -22.31
CA GLU A 424 -30.28 5.34 -23.39
C GLU A 424 -29.03 5.95 -24.05
N ASN A 425 -28.90 5.88 -25.38
CA ASN A 425 -27.74 6.38 -26.13
C ASN A 425 -26.38 5.82 -25.65
N ILE A 426 -26.37 4.62 -25.05
CA ILE A 426 -25.16 3.90 -24.65
C ILE A 426 -24.73 2.97 -25.78
N VAL A 427 -23.45 3.04 -26.17
CA VAL A 427 -22.84 2.14 -27.18
C VAL A 427 -22.08 0.99 -26.53
N ARG A 428 -21.48 1.22 -25.35
CA ARG A 428 -20.62 0.26 -24.65
C ARG A 428 -20.96 0.22 -23.16
N ILE A 429 -21.13 -0.97 -22.61
CA ILE A 429 -21.20 -1.22 -21.17
C ILE A 429 -19.78 -1.55 -20.69
N PRO A 430 -19.12 -0.67 -19.89
CA PRO A 430 -17.69 -0.75 -19.59
C PRO A 430 -17.29 -1.89 -18.65
N PHE A 431 -15.97 -2.06 -18.47
CA PHE A 431 -15.37 -3.07 -17.60
C PHE A 431 -15.92 -2.96 -16.17
N LYS A 432 -16.40 -4.10 -15.62
CA LYS A 432 -16.92 -4.21 -14.24
C LYS A 432 -18.07 -3.25 -13.89
N CYS A 433 -18.79 -2.70 -14.87
CA CYS A 433 -19.76 -1.62 -14.65
C CYS A 433 -20.77 -1.90 -13.52
N PHE A 434 -21.28 -3.14 -13.41
CA PHE A 434 -22.25 -3.60 -12.42
C PHE A 434 -21.77 -4.83 -11.65
N GLN A 435 -20.45 -5.07 -11.60
CA GLN A 435 -19.92 -6.23 -10.88
C GLN A 435 -20.41 -6.21 -9.41
N GLY A 436 -20.94 -7.33 -8.93
CA GLY A 436 -21.40 -7.48 -7.54
C GLY A 436 -22.68 -6.71 -7.19
N CYS A 437 -23.44 -6.23 -8.18
CA CYS A 437 -24.81 -5.75 -7.95
C CYS A 437 -25.75 -6.94 -7.67
N THR A 438 -25.67 -7.49 -6.46
CA THR A 438 -26.27 -8.79 -6.10
C THR A 438 -27.80 -8.83 -6.12
N ASN A 439 -28.49 -7.70 -6.18
CA ASN A 439 -29.95 -7.64 -6.31
C ASN A 439 -30.43 -7.27 -7.72
N LEU A 440 -29.50 -7.05 -8.68
CA LEU A 440 -29.86 -6.64 -10.03
C LEU A 440 -30.52 -7.80 -10.77
N GLU A 441 -31.83 -7.74 -10.95
CA GLU A 441 -32.65 -8.81 -11.51
C GLU A 441 -32.93 -8.65 -13.00
N THR A 442 -33.06 -7.41 -13.47
CA THR A 442 -33.45 -7.09 -14.85
C THR A 442 -32.62 -5.97 -15.45
N ILE A 443 -32.34 -6.06 -16.75
CA ILE A 443 -31.74 -4.98 -17.54
C ILE A 443 -32.55 -4.76 -18.82
N SER A 444 -32.61 -3.50 -19.26
CA SER A 444 -33.25 -3.12 -20.52
C SER A 444 -32.21 -2.54 -21.47
N LEU A 445 -31.65 -3.40 -22.34
CA LEU A 445 -30.67 -3.00 -23.35
C LEU A 445 -31.34 -2.23 -24.49
N SER A 446 -30.76 -1.09 -24.88
CA SER A 446 -31.16 -0.37 -26.09
C SER A 446 -30.50 -0.95 -27.34
N ALA A 447 -31.09 -0.72 -28.52
CA ALA A 447 -30.52 -1.15 -29.80
C ALA A 447 -29.13 -0.55 -30.11
N SER A 448 -28.75 0.53 -29.41
CA SER A 448 -27.45 1.18 -29.51
C SER A 448 -26.32 0.40 -28.84
N VAL A 449 -26.60 -0.48 -27.87
CA VAL A 449 -25.56 -1.22 -27.14
C VAL A 449 -24.91 -2.23 -28.07
N LYS A 450 -23.64 -2.00 -28.41
CA LYS A 450 -22.82 -2.85 -29.29
C LYS A 450 -21.82 -3.69 -28.52
N ASN A 451 -21.29 -3.18 -27.41
CA ASN A 451 -20.22 -3.84 -26.67
C ASN A 451 -20.58 -3.99 -25.19
N ILE A 452 -20.39 -5.19 -24.64
CA ILE A 452 -20.45 -5.46 -23.20
C ILE A 452 -19.09 -5.98 -22.79
N ASP A 453 -18.39 -5.29 -21.91
CA ASP A 453 -17.00 -5.62 -21.58
C ASP A 453 -16.84 -6.71 -20.52
N ILE A 454 -15.59 -7.07 -20.26
CA ILE A 454 -15.18 -8.05 -19.25
C ILE A 454 -15.80 -7.71 -17.88
N ASN A 455 -16.38 -8.71 -17.23
CA ASN A 455 -17.01 -8.64 -15.90
C ASN A 455 -18.16 -7.61 -15.77
N ALA A 456 -18.75 -7.10 -16.87
CA ALA A 456 -19.75 -6.03 -16.81
C ALA A 456 -20.90 -6.29 -15.82
N PHE A 457 -21.42 -7.52 -15.77
CA PHE A 457 -22.49 -7.99 -14.88
C PHE A 457 -22.07 -9.22 -14.06
N LEU A 458 -20.77 -9.35 -13.77
CA LEU A 458 -20.23 -10.42 -12.92
C LEU A 458 -20.90 -10.44 -11.55
N ASP A 459 -21.34 -11.61 -11.09
CA ASP A 459 -21.95 -11.82 -9.77
C ASP A 459 -23.20 -10.97 -9.50
N THR A 460 -24.03 -10.79 -10.55
CA THR A 460 -25.36 -10.15 -10.46
C THR A 460 -26.48 -11.18 -10.40
N ASN A 461 -27.66 -10.81 -9.89
CA ASN A 461 -28.83 -11.71 -9.81
C ASN A 461 -29.72 -11.66 -11.06
N LEU A 462 -29.15 -11.38 -12.23
CA LEU A 462 -29.91 -11.25 -13.48
C LEU A 462 -30.67 -12.56 -13.74
N ASN A 463 -31.99 -12.52 -13.55
CA ASN A 463 -32.88 -13.69 -13.60
C ASN A 463 -33.95 -13.47 -14.67
N MET A 464 -33.48 -13.21 -15.88
CA MET A 464 -34.33 -12.86 -17.02
C MET A 464 -34.84 -14.12 -17.72
N GLU A 465 -36.13 -14.13 -18.06
CA GLU A 465 -36.73 -15.18 -18.91
C GLU A 465 -36.05 -15.21 -20.28
N GLU A 466 -35.73 -14.03 -20.83
CA GLU A 466 -35.05 -13.88 -22.11
C GLU A 466 -34.17 -12.61 -22.09
N LEU A 467 -32.94 -12.74 -22.56
CA LEU A 467 -32.02 -11.62 -22.79
C LEU A 467 -31.65 -11.56 -24.29
N ASP A 468 -32.09 -10.49 -24.94
CA ASP A 468 -31.79 -10.24 -26.35
C ASP A 468 -30.44 -9.54 -26.51
N LEU A 469 -29.46 -10.25 -27.08
CA LEU A 469 -28.12 -9.77 -27.38
C LEU A 469 -27.91 -9.61 -28.90
N SER A 470 -28.98 -9.63 -29.70
CA SER A 470 -28.92 -9.57 -31.17
C SER A 470 -28.26 -8.31 -31.73
N ASN A 471 -28.29 -7.21 -30.96
CA ASN A 471 -27.63 -5.95 -31.31
C ASN A 471 -26.16 -5.86 -30.91
N CYS A 472 -25.68 -6.78 -30.06
CA CYS A 472 -24.29 -6.80 -29.59
C CYS A 472 -23.35 -7.35 -30.66
N GLN A 473 -22.18 -6.74 -30.79
CA GLN A 473 -21.07 -7.16 -31.65
C GLN A 473 -20.00 -7.90 -30.84
N LYS A 474 -19.87 -7.56 -29.54
CA LYS A 474 -18.81 -8.05 -28.67
C LYS A 474 -19.30 -8.23 -27.23
N ILE A 475 -18.91 -9.35 -26.62
CA ILE A 475 -19.19 -9.66 -25.21
C ILE A 475 -17.87 -10.11 -24.56
N GLY A 476 -17.45 -9.44 -23.48
CA GLY A 476 -16.20 -9.73 -22.79
C GLY A 476 -16.25 -11.01 -21.95
N SER A 477 -15.08 -11.51 -21.59
CA SER A 477 -14.91 -12.64 -20.65
C SER A 477 -15.68 -12.37 -19.35
N PHE A 478 -16.41 -13.37 -18.85
CA PHE A 478 -17.17 -13.31 -17.59
C PHE A 478 -18.20 -12.17 -17.50
N ALA A 479 -18.61 -11.56 -18.62
CA ALA A 479 -19.54 -10.44 -18.63
C ALA A 479 -20.84 -10.74 -17.87
N PHE A 480 -21.32 -11.98 -17.89
CA PHE A 480 -22.55 -12.44 -17.24
C PHE A 480 -22.27 -13.61 -16.28
N LYS A 481 -21.06 -13.72 -15.75
CA LYS A 481 -20.68 -14.82 -14.86
C LYS A 481 -21.55 -14.86 -13.60
N ASN A 482 -21.96 -16.07 -13.21
CA ASN A 482 -22.82 -16.36 -12.05
C ASN A 482 -24.21 -15.69 -12.07
N THR A 483 -24.70 -15.31 -13.26
CA THR A 483 -26.09 -14.85 -13.45
C THR A 483 -27.07 -16.02 -13.51
N LYS A 484 -28.38 -15.72 -13.56
CA LYS A 484 -29.49 -16.68 -13.59
C LYS A 484 -30.35 -16.56 -14.85
N ILE A 485 -29.76 -16.12 -15.96
CA ILE A 485 -30.46 -15.94 -17.25
C ILE A 485 -30.97 -17.29 -17.76
N LYS A 486 -32.19 -17.32 -18.30
CA LYS A 486 -32.87 -18.55 -18.75
C LYS A 486 -32.84 -18.76 -20.27
N SER A 487 -32.95 -17.68 -21.06
CA SER A 487 -32.92 -17.73 -22.53
C SER A 487 -32.04 -16.61 -23.10
N LEU A 488 -31.34 -16.89 -24.21
CA LEU A 488 -30.45 -15.95 -24.90
C LEU A 488 -30.80 -15.89 -26.40
N ILE A 489 -30.74 -14.69 -26.99
CA ILE A 489 -30.84 -14.48 -28.43
C ILE A 489 -29.55 -13.83 -28.97
N PHE A 490 -28.97 -14.43 -30.00
CA PHE A 490 -27.77 -13.95 -30.69
C PHE A 490 -28.03 -13.70 -32.18
N SER A 491 -27.32 -12.74 -32.79
CA SER A 491 -27.26 -12.58 -34.26
C SER A 491 -25.83 -12.66 -34.77
N ASN A 492 -25.00 -11.65 -34.49
CA ASN A 492 -23.70 -11.44 -35.14
C ASN A 492 -22.59 -11.20 -34.10
N VAL A 493 -22.57 -11.95 -33.00
CA VAL A 493 -21.55 -11.76 -31.95
C VAL A 493 -20.23 -12.39 -32.39
N TYR A 494 -19.26 -11.56 -32.78
CA TYR A 494 -18.05 -12.03 -33.46
C TYR A 494 -16.87 -12.30 -32.53
N ASN A 495 -16.87 -11.82 -31.27
CA ASN A 495 -15.66 -11.98 -30.45
C ASN A 495 -15.88 -11.81 -28.94
N THR A 496 -15.19 -12.65 -28.18
CA THR A 496 -14.82 -12.41 -26.78
C THR A 496 -13.38 -11.94 -26.80
N ASP A 497 -13.01 -10.92 -26.03
CA ASP A 497 -11.68 -10.26 -26.03
C ASP A 497 -10.44 -11.18 -25.98
N GLU A 498 -10.62 -12.45 -25.69
CA GLU A 498 -9.58 -13.45 -25.55
C GLU A 498 -10.04 -14.74 -26.23
N GLU A 499 -9.14 -15.47 -26.90
CA GLU A 499 -9.40 -16.82 -27.44
C GLU A 499 -10.03 -17.78 -26.39
N ASN A 500 -9.83 -17.49 -25.10
CA ASN A 500 -10.29 -18.28 -23.96
C ASN A 500 -11.44 -17.64 -23.14
N GLY A 501 -11.96 -16.49 -23.53
CA GLY A 501 -13.02 -15.81 -22.78
C GLY A 501 -14.34 -16.59 -22.77
N ILE A 502 -15.00 -16.66 -21.60
CA ILE A 502 -16.29 -17.35 -21.37
C ILE A 502 -17.26 -16.36 -20.72
N PRO A 503 -18.19 -15.75 -21.49
CA PRO A 503 -19.07 -14.70 -20.97
C PRO A 503 -20.04 -15.16 -19.89
N PHE A 504 -20.57 -16.39 -20.00
CA PHE A 504 -21.60 -16.94 -19.10
C PHE A 504 -21.04 -18.04 -18.19
N ASP A 505 -19.78 -17.92 -17.77
CA ASP A 505 -19.16 -18.84 -16.80
C ASP A 505 -20.00 -18.95 -15.51
N GLY A 506 -20.20 -20.16 -15.00
CA GLY A 506 -21.01 -20.40 -13.80
C GLY A 506 -22.51 -20.17 -13.98
N VAL A 507 -22.99 -19.83 -15.18
CA VAL A 507 -24.43 -19.75 -15.46
C VAL A 507 -24.96 -21.14 -15.74
N THR A 508 -25.76 -21.69 -14.82
CA THR A 508 -26.30 -23.06 -14.90
C THR A 508 -27.78 -23.10 -15.30
N THR A 509 -28.39 -21.94 -15.52
CA THR A 509 -29.85 -21.77 -15.68
C THR A 509 -30.32 -21.68 -17.12
N ILE A 510 -29.41 -21.56 -18.10
CA ILE A 510 -29.80 -21.40 -19.51
C ILE A 510 -30.50 -22.68 -19.97
N LYS A 511 -31.70 -22.53 -20.53
CA LYS A 511 -32.52 -23.61 -21.09
C LYS A 511 -32.73 -23.48 -22.59
N LYS A 512 -32.59 -22.27 -23.14
CA LYS A 512 -32.78 -22.03 -24.57
C LYS A 512 -31.77 -21.01 -25.10
N ILE A 513 -31.25 -21.26 -26.29
CA ILE A 513 -30.43 -20.31 -27.04
C ILE A 513 -30.93 -20.25 -28.48
N THR A 514 -31.23 -19.05 -28.95
CA THR A 514 -31.62 -18.79 -30.35
C THR A 514 -30.49 -18.06 -31.06
N TYR A 515 -29.98 -18.65 -32.14
CA TYR A 515 -29.01 -18.05 -33.04
C TYR A 515 -29.70 -17.61 -34.33
N ARG A 516 -29.75 -16.31 -34.59
CA ARG A 516 -30.18 -15.76 -35.89
C ARG A 516 -29.13 -15.96 -36.98
N SER A 517 -27.86 -16.18 -36.60
CA SER A 517 -26.81 -16.63 -37.51
C SER A 517 -25.85 -17.62 -36.84
N SER A 518 -25.57 -18.70 -37.56
CA SER A 518 -24.69 -19.82 -37.21
C SER A 518 -23.20 -19.47 -37.13
N TYR A 519 -22.73 -18.40 -37.80
CA TYR A 519 -21.31 -18.01 -37.80
C TYR A 519 -20.73 -17.68 -36.42
N ALA A 520 -21.59 -17.46 -35.42
CA ALA A 520 -21.23 -17.11 -34.05
C ALA A 520 -21.40 -18.27 -33.04
N PHE A 521 -21.64 -19.50 -33.48
CA PHE A 521 -21.89 -20.62 -32.57
C PHE A 521 -20.65 -21.00 -31.75
N ARG A 522 -20.73 -20.85 -30.43
CA ARG A 522 -19.61 -21.01 -29.50
C ARG A 522 -20.02 -21.85 -28.27
N PRO A 523 -19.97 -23.19 -28.36
CA PRO A 523 -20.44 -24.11 -27.31
C PRO A 523 -19.80 -23.88 -25.94
N LYS A 524 -18.54 -23.44 -25.93
CA LYS A 524 -17.81 -23.14 -24.70
C LYS A 524 -18.45 -22.05 -23.84
N ASP A 525 -19.18 -21.13 -24.44
CA ASP A 525 -19.71 -19.94 -23.75
C ASP A 525 -20.83 -20.31 -22.75
N PHE A 526 -21.42 -21.51 -22.87
CA PHE A 526 -22.52 -22.03 -22.04
C PHE A 526 -22.21 -23.41 -21.43
N ARG A 527 -20.91 -23.71 -21.23
CA ARG A 527 -20.41 -25.00 -20.74
C ARG A 527 -20.98 -25.50 -19.41
N ASP A 528 -21.46 -24.58 -18.58
CA ASP A 528 -21.99 -24.87 -17.23
C ASP A 528 -23.52 -25.09 -17.23
N SER A 529 -24.19 -24.76 -18.33
CA SER A 529 -25.62 -25.02 -18.53
C SER A 529 -25.85 -26.36 -19.21
N THR A 530 -26.99 -26.99 -18.93
CA THR A 530 -27.30 -28.37 -19.34
C THR A 530 -28.72 -28.47 -19.89
N ASN A 531 -28.92 -29.42 -20.81
CA ASN A 531 -30.18 -29.63 -21.53
C ASN A 531 -30.65 -28.34 -22.22
N ILE A 532 -29.73 -27.68 -22.91
CA ILE A 532 -29.99 -26.43 -23.63
C ILE A 532 -30.65 -26.78 -24.97
N GLU A 533 -31.83 -26.24 -25.20
CA GLU A 533 -32.44 -26.20 -26.53
C GLU A 533 -31.70 -25.17 -27.38
N ILE A 534 -31.09 -25.60 -28.49
CA ILE A 534 -30.41 -24.71 -29.42
C ILE A 534 -31.24 -24.61 -30.70
N VAL A 535 -31.63 -23.38 -31.04
CA VAL A 535 -32.42 -23.07 -32.23
C VAL A 535 -31.56 -22.21 -33.17
N PHE A 536 -31.35 -22.67 -34.41
CA PHE A 536 -30.76 -21.87 -35.47
C PHE A 536 -31.87 -21.38 -36.40
N GLU A 537 -31.91 -20.07 -36.67
CA GLU A 537 -32.81 -19.51 -37.68
C GLU A 537 -32.23 -19.62 -39.10
N ASP A 538 -30.92 -19.91 -39.24
CA ASP A 538 -30.27 -20.24 -40.51
C ASP A 538 -29.98 -21.75 -40.65
N ASN A 539 -29.80 -22.19 -41.90
CA ASN A 539 -29.75 -23.63 -42.26
C ASN A 539 -28.34 -24.22 -42.39
N ASN A 540 -27.31 -23.64 -41.76
CA ASN A 540 -25.92 -24.06 -41.98
C ASN A 540 -25.48 -25.29 -41.16
N PHE A 541 -26.08 -25.54 -40.00
CA PHE A 541 -25.74 -26.69 -39.16
C PHE A 541 -26.68 -27.87 -39.38
N GLN A 542 -26.12 -29.08 -39.37
CA GLN A 542 -26.89 -30.32 -39.38
C GLN A 542 -27.05 -30.85 -37.96
N ILE A 543 -28.29 -31.17 -37.60
CA ILE A 543 -28.69 -31.78 -36.33
C ILE A 543 -28.87 -33.27 -36.61
N LYS A 544 -27.93 -34.11 -36.15
CA LYS A 544 -27.91 -35.57 -36.37
C LYS A 544 -27.35 -36.30 -35.15
N ASP A 545 -27.95 -37.42 -34.76
CA ASP A 545 -27.48 -38.30 -33.69
C ASP A 545 -27.10 -37.56 -32.38
N ASP A 546 -27.97 -36.67 -31.90
CA ASP A 546 -27.74 -35.84 -30.69
C ASP A 546 -26.51 -34.90 -30.80
N THR A 547 -26.08 -34.60 -32.03
CA THR A 547 -24.94 -33.71 -32.29
C THR A 547 -25.25 -32.65 -33.35
N ILE A 548 -24.63 -31.49 -33.17
CA ILE A 548 -24.55 -30.40 -34.14
C ILE A 548 -23.27 -30.64 -34.94
N ILE A 549 -23.42 -30.88 -36.22
CA ILE A 549 -22.34 -31.23 -37.14
C ILE A 549 -22.30 -30.23 -38.30
N ASP A 550 -21.09 -29.86 -38.70
CA ASP A 550 -20.81 -29.23 -40.00
C ASP A 550 -19.60 -29.93 -40.63
N SER A 551 -19.71 -30.36 -41.88
CA SER A 551 -18.57 -30.84 -42.68
C SER A 551 -17.66 -31.88 -41.99
N SER A 552 -18.23 -32.85 -41.27
CA SER A 552 -17.53 -33.88 -40.46
C SER A 552 -16.89 -33.38 -39.16
N GLN A 553 -17.23 -32.18 -38.68
CA GLN A 553 -16.82 -31.63 -37.40
C GLN A 553 -17.99 -31.69 -36.41
N LEU A 554 -17.76 -32.30 -35.24
CA LEU A 554 -18.73 -32.32 -34.15
C LEU A 554 -18.57 -31.04 -33.33
N TYR A 555 -19.51 -30.10 -33.49
CA TYR A 555 -19.50 -28.81 -32.79
C TYR A 555 -20.09 -28.89 -31.39
N TYR A 556 -21.18 -29.64 -31.22
CA TYR A 556 -21.84 -29.73 -29.92
C TYR A 556 -22.63 -31.03 -29.78
N TYR A 557 -22.60 -31.63 -28.60
CA TYR A 557 -23.42 -32.78 -28.21
C TYR A 557 -24.58 -32.30 -27.33
N TYR A 558 -25.81 -32.51 -27.82
CA TYR A 558 -27.06 -32.25 -27.11
C TYR A 558 -27.85 -33.57 -27.01
N PRO A 559 -27.80 -34.29 -25.88
CA PRO A 559 -28.55 -35.54 -25.75
C PRO A 559 -30.07 -35.27 -25.82
N SER A 560 -30.77 -35.80 -26.83
CA SER A 560 -32.24 -35.72 -26.92
C SER A 560 -32.94 -36.74 -26.00
N SER A 561 -32.19 -37.74 -25.54
CA SER A 561 -32.61 -38.82 -24.64
C SER A 561 -31.59 -38.98 -23.50
N PRO A 562 -31.96 -39.50 -22.31
CA PRO A 562 -31.04 -39.75 -21.19
C PRO A 562 -29.99 -40.86 -21.45
N SER A 563 -29.62 -41.11 -22.72
CA SER A 563 -28.56 -42.05 -23.06
C SER A 563 -27.29 -41.68 -22.29
N ASN A 564 -26.76 -42.66 -21.58
CA ASN A 564 -25.55 -42.55 -20.79
C ASN A 564 -24.30 -43.02 -21.56
N GLU A 565 -24.45 -43.44 -22.81
CA GLU A 565 -23.36 -43.92 -23.65
C GLU A 565 -23.40 -43.26 -25.03
N TYR A 566 -22.23 -42.90 -25.54
CA TYR A 566 -22.07 -42.30 -26.86
C TYR A 566 -20.89 -42.92 -27.60
N THR A 567 -21.09 -43.29 -28.86
CA THR A 567 -20.02 -43.71 -29.76
C THR A 567 -19.89 -42.67 -30.85
N VAL A 568 -18.70 -42.08 -30.99
CA VAL A 568 -18.45 -41.05 -32.01
C VAL A 568 -18.67 -41.64 -33.40
N ASN A 569 -19.53 -40.99 -34.19
CA ASN A 569 -19.86 -41.43 -35.55
C ASN A 569 -18.57 -41.51 -36.41
N PRO A 570 -18.33 -42.62 -37.15
CA PRO A 570 -17.15 -42.78 -38.02
C PRO A 570 -16.97 -41.71 -39.11
N GLU A 571 -18.00 -40.94 -39.43
CA GLU A 571 -17.94 -39.79 -40.36
C GLU A 571 -17.23 -38.59 -39.73
N ILE A 572 -17.24 -38.44 -38.40
CA ILE A 572 -16.62 -37.32 -37.70
C ILE A 572 -15.10 -37.41 -37.83
N ARG A 573 -14.44 -36.39 -38.36
CA ARG A 573 -12.97 -36.33 -38.47
C ARG A 573 -12.34 -35.44 -37.41
N GLN A 574 -13.14 -34.64 -36.72
CA GLN A 574 -12.68 -33.67 -35.73
C GLN A 574 -13.79 -33.42 -34.70
N ILE A 575 -13.42 -33.44 -33.43
CA ILE A 575 -14.30 -32.97 -32.35
C ILE A 575 -13.87 -31.54 -32.04
N MET A 576 -14.79 -30.59 -32.08
CA MET A 576 -14.44 -29.21 -31.78
C MET A 576 -14.15 -29.04 -30.28
N SER A 577 -13.37 -28.03 -29.95
CA SER A 577 -13.10 -27.70 -28.56
C SER A 577 -14.41 -27.46 -27.80
N TYR A 578 -14.54 -28.02 -26.59
CA TYR A 578 -15.75 -27.96 -25.75
C TYR A 578 -17.02 -28.61 -26.34
N ALA A 579 -16.93 -29.49 -27.34
CA ALA A 579 -18.12 -30.03 -27.98
C ALA A 579 -19.04 -30.87 -27.06
N PHE A 580 -18.52 -31.44 -25.97
CA PHE A 580 -19.32 -32.16 -24.97
C PHE A 580 -19.52 -31.35 -23.68
N ALA A 581 -19.30 -30.04 -23.72
CA ALA A 581 -19.60 -29.18 -22.60
C ALA A 581 -21.09 -29.30 -22.24
N GLY A 582 -21.39 -29.56 -20.96
CA GLY A 582 -22.77 -29.77 -20.49
C GLY A 582 -23.32 -31.21 -20.64
N ALA A 583 -22.52 -32.17 -21.14
CA ALA A 583 -22.88 -33.60 -21.25
C ALA A 583 -22.98 -34.30 -19.89
N THR A 584 -23.94 -33.89 -19.06
CA THR A 584 -24.04 -34.28 -17.65
C THR A 584 -24.62 -35.67 -17.40
N ASN A 585 -25.17 -36.34 -18.41
CA ASN A 585 -25.64 -37.72 -18.29
C ASN A 585 -24.70 -38.75 -18.92
N LEU A 586 -23.70 -38.29 -19.69
CA LEU A 586 -22.77 -39.18 -20.40
C LEU A 586 -21.87 -39.90 -19.40
N LYS A 587 -22.02 -41.23 -19.29
CA LYS A 587 -21.21 -42.12 -18.44
C LYS A 587 -20.12 -42.86 -19.20
N SER A 588 -20.32 -43.13 -20.49
CA SER A 588 -19.34 -43.84 -21.32
C SER A 588 -19.19 -43.17 -22.69
N ILE A 589 -17.96 -42.98 -23.15
CA ILE A 589 -17.68 -42.56 -24.52
C ILE A 589 -16.71 -43.52 -25.20
N THR A 590 -17.00 -43.82 -26.47
CA THR A 590 -16.14 -44.61 -27.34
C THR A 590 -15.71 -43.78 -28.56
N ILE A 591 -14.40 -43.66 -28.78
CA ILE A 591 -13.77 -42.94 -29.89
C ILE A 591 -12.92 -43.94 -30.69
N ASN A 592 -13.42 -44.35 -31.86
CA ASN A 592 -12.89 -45.50 -32.64
C ASN A 592 -11.94 -45.11 -33.80
N HIS A 593 -11.61 -43.83 -33.94
CA HIS A 593 -10.76 -43.32 -35.01
C HIS A 593 -10.14 -42.00 -34.61
N TYR A 594 -9.01 -41.64 -35.23
CA TYR A 594 -8.35 -40.38 -34.97
C TYR A 594 -9.29 -39.20 -35.25
N ILE A 595 -9.45 -38.38 -34.23
CA ILE A 595 -10.09 -37.08 -34.26
C ILE A 595 -8.93 -36.07 -34.24
N GLY A 596 -8.89 -35.14 -35.21
CA GLY A 596 -7.76 -34.22 -35.38
C GLY A 596 -7.29 -33.49 -34.10
N SER A 597 -6.10 -32.88 -34.15
CA SER A 597 -5.40 -32.27 -33.01
C SER A 597 -6.11 -31.08 -32.33
N ASP A 598 -7.18 -30.56 -32.91
CA ASP A 598 -7.85 -29.32 -32.46
C ASP A 598 -9.00 -29.56 -31.46
N SER A 599 -9.05 -30.73 -30.83
CA SER A 599 -10.10 -31.13 -29.88
C SER A 599 -9.84 -30.71 -28.43
N LYS A 600 -9.22 -29.55 -28.19
CA LYS A 600 -8.86 -29.10 -26.83
C LYS A 600 -10.10 -29.02 -25.91
N PHE A 601 -10.00 -29.55 -24.70
CA PHE A 601 -11.08 -29.52 -23.69
C PHE A 601 -12.42 -30.11 -24.14
N ALA A 602 -12.49 -30.91 -25.21
CA ALA A 602 -13.79 -31.31 -25.77
C ALA A 602 -14.70 -32.05 -24.79
N LEU A 603 -14.13 -32.85 -23.89
CA LEU A 603 -14.84 -33.58 -22.83
C LEU A 603 -14.53 -33.06 -21.42
N ALA A 604 -13.93 -31.87 -21.29
CA ALA A 604 -13.66 -31.29 -19.99
C ALA A 604 -14.97 -31.08 -19.20
N ASN A 605 -14.93 -31.31 -17.89
CA ASN A 605 -16.06 -31.21 -16.96
C ASN A 605 -17.25 -32.13 -17.26
N CYS A 606 -17.06 -33.22 -18.03
CA CYS A 606 -18.07 -34.28 -18.14
C CYS A 606 -18.15 -35.06 -16.81
N LYS A 607 -18.82 -34.47 -15.81
CA LYS A 607 -18.80 -34.94 -14.41
C LYS A 607 -19.42 -36.32 -14.21
N SER A 608 -20.26 -36.80 -15.13
CA SER A 608 -20.84 -38.14 -15.04
C SER A 608 -20.05 -39.21 -15.78
N LEU A 609 -19.01 -38.82 -16.53
CA LEU A 609 -18.20 -39.74 -17.33
C LEU A 609 -17.43 -40.68 -16.40
N GLN A 610 -17.62 -41.99 -16.57
CA GLN A 610 -17.03 -43.08 -15.78
C GLN A 610 -16.04 -43.91 -16.59
N THR A 611 -16.32 -44.08 -17.89
CA THR A 611 -15.54 -44.94 -18.79
C THR A 611 -15.19 -44.21 -20.07
N ILE A 612 -13.93 -44.33 -20.49
CA ILE A 612 -13.44 -43.86 -21.79
C ILE A 612 -12.81 -45.05 -22.53
N ASN A 613 -13.25 -45.27 -23.77
CA ASN A 613 -12.65 -46.22 -24.69
C ASN A 613 -12.10 -45.46 -25.91
N ILE A 614 -10.77 -45.41 -26.03
CA ILE A 614 -10.10 -44.80 -27.18
C ILE A 614 -9.34 -45.88 -27.91
N ASP A 615 -9.71 -46.11 -29.16
CA ASP A 615 -8.97 -47.01 -30.04
C ASP A 615 -8.77 -46.39 -31.42
N PHE A 616 -7.52 -46.26 -31.84
CA PHE A 616 -7.13 -45.62 -33.09
C PHE A 616 -6.47 -46.61 -34.08
N GLN A 617 -6.81 -47.91 -34.03
CA GLN A 617 -6.10 -48.95 -34.81
C GLN A 617 -5.97 -48.62 -36.30
N ASN A 618 -7.00 -47.97 -36.89
CA ASN A 618 -7.10 -47.66 -38.31
C ASN A 618 -6.36 -46.38 -38.74
N SER A 619 -5.61 -45.71 -37.86
CA SER A 619 -4.86 -44.50 -38.19
C SER A 619 -3.39 -44.86 -38.47
N GLU A 620 -3.03 -44.95 -39.75
CA GLU A 620 -1.65 -45.17 -40.21
C GLU A 620 -0.94 -43.81 -40.47
N GLY A 621 0.33 -43.70 -40.10
CA GLY A 621 1.20 -42.58 -40.49
C GLY A 621 1.15 -41.31 -39.64
N TYR A 622 0.28 -41.21 -38.62
CA TYR A 622 0.17 -40.03 -37.75
C TYR A 622 0.59 -40.33 -36.30
N SER A 623 1.29 -39.38 -35.67
CA SER A 623 1.54 -39.37 -34.23
C SER A 623 0.24 -39.01 -33.51
N LEU A 624 -0.35 -39.94 -32.76
CA LEU A 624 -1.67 -39.78 -32.14
C LEU A 624 -1.50 -39.27 -30.71
N SER A 625 -2.16 -38.16 -30.37
CA SER A 625 -2.14 -37.59 -29.03
C SER A 625 -3.53 -37.62 -28.37
N ILE A 626 -3.54 -37.61 -27.03
CA ILE A 626 -4.70 -37.18 -26.27
C ILE A 626 -4.62 -35.66 -26.13
N PRO A 627 -5.58 -34.88 -26.68
CA PRO A 627 -5.49 -33.43 -26.74
C PRO A 627 -5.43 -32.72 -25.38
N CYS A 628 -4.94 -31.48 -25.40
CA CYS A 628 -4.88 -30.61 -24.22
C CYS A 628 -6.24 -30.53 -23.49
N GLY A 629 -6.24 -30.84 -22.20
CA GLY A 629 -7.40 -30.76 -21.32
C GLY A 629 -8.58 -31.68 -21.67
N PHE A 630 -8.39 -32.67 -22.54
CA PHE A 630 -9.49 -33.41 -23.17
C PHE A 630 -10.51 -33.99 -22.18
N PHE A 631 -10.06 -34.53 -21.06
CA PHE A 631 -10.89 -35.08 -19.97
C PHE A 631 -10.71 -34.34 -18.63
N ALA A 632 -10.24 -33.09 -18.66
CA ALA A 632 -9.99 -32.32 -17.45
C ALA A 632 -11.27 -32.20 -16.60
N ASN A 633 -11.17 -32.42 -15.30
CA ASN A 633 -12.25 -32.38 -14.31
C ASN A 633 -13.41 -33.35 -14.57
N CYS A 634 -13.16 -34.48 -15.25
CA CYS A 634 -14.07 -35.63 -15.26
C CYS A 634 -14.02 -36.36 -13.91
N ILE A 635 -14.62 -35.76 -12.88
CA ILE A 635 -14.45 -36.17 -11.48
C ILE A 635 -14.88 -37.61 -11.16
N ASN A 636 -15.75 -38.22 -11.95
CA ASN A 636 -16.22 -39.60 -11.78
C ASN A 636 -15.54 -40.59 -12.74
N LEU A 637 -14.52 -40.17 -13.49
CA LEU A 637 -13.81 -41.02 -14.42
C LEU A 637 -13.03 -42.09 -13.65
N ILE A 638 -13.33 -43.36 -13.91
CA ILE A 638 -12.73 -44.52 -13.23
C ILE A 638 -11.90 -45.33 -14.22
N THR A 639 -12.44 -45.62 -15.40
CA THR A 639 -11.83 -46.53 -16.37
C THR A 639 -11.38 -45.76 -17.61
N VAL A 640 -10.08 -45.80 -17.89
CA VAL A 640 -9.47 -45.18 -19.08
C VAL A 640 -8.76 -46.26 -19.89
N ASN A 641 -9.35 -46.63 -21.03
CA ASN A 641 -8.78 -47.58 -21.96
C ASN A 641 -8.15 -46.82 -23.13
N LEU A 642 -6.82 -46.68 -23.09
CA LEU A 642 -6.02 -46.08 -24.17
C LEU A 642 -5.56 -47.15 -25.15
N GLY A 643 -5.74 -46.92 -26.45
CA GLY A 643 -5.15 -47.75 -27.51
C GLY A 643 -3.62 -47.69 -27.56
N GLN A 644 -2.99 -48.63 -28.27
CA GLN A 644 -1.53 -48.80 -28.23
C GLN A 644 -0.72 -47.69 -28.92
N LYS A 645 -1.32 -46.97 -29.88
CA LYS A 645 -0.64 -46.00 -30.76
C LYS A 645 -0.55 -44.55 -30.22
N ILE A 646 -0.88 -44.31 -28.95
CA ILE A 646 -0.83 -42.96 -28.36
C ILE A 646 0.63 -42.58 -28.08
N SER A 647 1.15 -41.58 -28.80
CA SER A 647 2.52 -41.08 -28.66
C SER A 647 2.67 -39.98 -27.61
N MET A 648 1.59 -39.26 -27.29
CA MET A 648 1.63 -38.13 -26.36
C MET A 648 0.31 -37.99 -25.60
N ILE A 649 0.40 -37.72 -24.29
CA ILE A 649 -0.72 -37.22 -23.50
C ILE A 649 -0.44 -35.74 -23.25
N GLU A 650 -1.23 -34.87 -23.88
CA GLU A 650 -0.98 -33.42 -23.85
C GLU A 650 -1.36 -32.78 -22.51
N LYS A 651 -1.02 -31.50 -22.40
CA LYS A 651 -1.15 -30.70 -21.18
C LYS A 651 -2.54 -30.85 -20.54
N GLY A 652 -2.57 -31.23 -19.26
CA GLY A 652 -3.80 -31.30 -18.45
C GLY A 652 -4.86 -32.30 -18.93
N ALA A 653 -4.54 -33.26 -19.81
CA ALA A 653 -5.52 -34.15 -20.42
C ALA A 653 -6.45 -34.87 -19.42
N PHE A 654 -5.96 -35.25 -18.23
CA PHE A 654 -6.70 -35.90 -17.15
C PHE A 654 -6.65 -35.09 -15.83
N GLU A 655 -6.33 -33.80 -15.88
CA GLU A 655 -6.27 -32.93 -14.70
C GLU A 655 -7.57 -33.02 -13.89
N GLY A 656 -7.49 -33.18 -12.57
CA GLY A 656 -8.66 -33.19 -11.69
C GLY A 656 -9.59 -34.40 -11.83
N CYS A 657 -9.16 -35.49 -12.50
CA CYS A 657 -9.91 -36.75 -12.53
C CYS A 657 -9.80 -37.48 -11.18
N ILE A 658 -10.50 -36.98 -10.16
CA ILE A 658 -10.34 -37.40 -8.76
C ILE A 658 -10.76 -38.86 -8.48
N SER A 659 -11.52 -39.51 -9.36
CA SER A 659 -11.94 -40.90 -9.21
C SER A 659 -11.07 -41.92 -9.94
N LEU A 660 -10.10 -41.45 -10.74
CA LEU A 660 -9.21 -42.32 -11.50
C LEU A 660 -8.29 -43.07 -10.54
N THR A 661 -8.35 -44.41 -10.53
CA THR A 661 -7.58 -45.25 -9.58
C THR A 661 -6.29 -45.81 -10.17
N SER A 662 -6.28 -46.11 -11.46
CA SER A 662 -5.10 -46.60 -12.18
C SER A 662 -5.15 -46.19 -13.64
N ILE A 663 -3.98 -46.12 -14.27
CA ILE A 663 -3.88 -45.91 -15.71
C ILE A 663 -2.69 -46.69 -16.28
N VAL A 664 -2.89 -47.22 -17.49
CA VAL A 664 -1.85 -47.86 -18.29
C VAL A 664 -1.42 -46.88 -19.38
N ILE A 665 -0.14 -46.52 -19.38
CA ILE A 665 0.48 -45.66 -20.41
C ILE A 665 0.95 -46.56 -21.57
N PRO A 666 0.44 -46.36 -22.80
CA PRO A 666 0.75 -47.20 -23.96
C PRO A 666 2.23 -47.27 -24.35
N SER A 667 2.62 -48.30 -25.11
CA SER A 667 4.01 -48.58 -25.51
C SER A 667 4.65 -47.48 -26.37
N ASP A 668 3.84 -46.79 -27.19
CA ASP A 668 4.33 -45.76 -28.11
C ASP A 668 4.47 -44.38 -27.46
N THR A 669 4.02 -44.21 -26.21
CA THR A 669 4.01 -42.92 -25.52
C THR A 669 5.44 -42.43 -25.28
N LYS A 670 5.76 -41.24 -25.79
CA LYS A 670 7.07 -40.59 -25.65
C LYS A 670 7.08 -39.51 -24.58
N GLU A 671 5.94 -38.90 -24.32
CA GLU A 671 5.83 -37.77 -23.40
C GLU A 671 4.48 -37.73 -22.68
N LEU A 672 4.54 -37.44 -21.38
CA LEU A 672 3.44 -36.92 -20.59
C LEU A 672 3.70 -35.43 -20.35
N SER A 673 2.88 -34.57 -20.95
CA SER A 673 3.03 -33.12 -20.90
C SER A 673 2.67 -32.51 -19.52
N ASP A 674 2.76 -31.18 -19.41
CA ASP A 674 2.56 -30.52 -18.12
C ASP A 674 1.16 -30.81 -17.55
N TYR A 675 1.07 -31.02 -16.24
CA TYR A 675 -0.18 -31.19 -15.51
C TYR A 675 -1.08 -32.39 -15.88
N CYS A 676 -0.66 -33.34 -16.74
CA CYS A 676 -1.55 -34.37 -17.30
C CYS A 676 -2.45 -35.08 -16.29
N PHE A 677 -1.96 -35.41 -15.10
CA PHE A 677 -2.69 -36.11 -14.02
C PHE A 677 -2.76 -35.29 -12.73
N THR A 678 -2.55 -33.97 -12.79
CA THR A 678 -2.57 -33.13 -11.59
C THR A 678 -3.88 -33.28 -10.84
N GLY A 679 -3.83 -33.51 -9.53
CA GLY A 679 -5.02 -33.60 -8.69
C GLY A 679 -5.85 -34.88 -8.87
N CYS A 680 -5.35 -35.91 -9.54
CA CYS A 680 -5.94 -37.25 -9.54
C CYS A 680 -5.77 -37.91 -8.16
N THR A 681 -6.55 -37.45 -7.17
CA THR A 681 -6.32 -37.75 -5.75
C THR A 681 -6.48 -39.21 -5.35
N LYS A 682 -7.23 -40.02 -6.12
CA LYS A 682 -7.37 -41.48 -5.94
C LYS A 682 -6.45 -42.32 -6.84
N LEU A 683 -5.60 -41.71 -7.65
CA LEU A 683 -4.69 -42.47 -8.52
C LEU A 683 -3.66 -43.18 -7.65
N GLU A 684 -3.71 -44.50 -7.58
CA GLU A 684 -2.88 -45.34 -6.71
C GLU A 684 -1.64 -45.88 -7.43
N LYS A 685 -1.80 -46.28 -8.70
CA LYS A 685 -0.78 -46.93 -9.52
C LYS A 685 -0.78 -46.40 -10.95
N ILE A 686 0.41 -46.27 -11.51
CA ILE A 686 0.63 -45.98 -12.93
C ILE A 686 1.53 -47.07 -13.52
N GLU A 687 1.11 -47.65 -14.63
CA GLU A 687 1.86 -48.68 -15.35
C GLU A 687 2.33 -48.15 -16.70
N PHE A 688 3.64 -48.19 -16.94
CA PHE A 688 4.24 -47.77 -18.20
C PHE A 688 4.58 -48.98 -19.06
N LEU A 689 3.93 -49.12 -20.22
CA LEU A 689 4.29 -50.10 -21.25
C LEU A 689 5.37 -49.58 -22.21
N ALA A 690 5.62 -48.27 -22.20
CA ALA A 690 6.69 -47.66 -22.98
C ALA A 690 8.06 -47.94 -22.36
N ASP A 691 9.07 -48.16 -23.23
CA ASP A 691 10.45 -48.33 -22.79
C ASP A 691 11.00 -47.07 -22.11
N SER A 692 10.62 -45.90 -22.64
CA SER A 692 11.15 -44.61 -22.21
C SER A 692 10.14 -43.48 -22.35
N VAL A 693 9.92 -42.71 -21.28
CA VAL A 693 8.95 -41.59 -21.26
C VAL A 693 9.60 -40.32 -20.68
N LYS A 694 9.25 -39.16 -21.24
CA LYS A 694 9.54 -37.84 -20.65
C LYS A 694 8.37 -37.39 -19.78
N LEU A 695 8.65 -37.00 -18.54
CA LEU A 695 7.65 -36.50 -17.59
C LEU A 695 7.82 -34.99 -17.43
N LYS A 696 6.89 -34.20 -17.97
CA LYS A 696 6.91 -32.73 -17.89
C LYS A 696 6.43 -32.21 -16.53
N GLY A 697 6.41 -30.88 -16.38
CA GLY A 697 6.22 -30.22 -15.09
C GLY A 697 4.86 -30.57 -14.47
N TYR A 698 4.85 -30.77 -13.15
CA TYR A 698 3.63 -31.04 -12.37
C TYR A 698 2.79 -32.25 -12.83
N CYS A 699 3.33 -33.16 -13.66
CA CYS A 699 2.55 -34.22 -14.31
C CYS A 699 1.66 -35.03 -13.34
N PHE A 700 2.16 -35.35 -12.14
CA PHE A 700 1.46 -36.08 -11.09
C PHE A 700 1.24 -35.24 -9.81
N ALA A 701 1.33 -33.92 -9.90
CA ALA A 701 1.22 -33.07 -8.72
C ALA A 701 -0.12 -33.30 -7.98
N ASN A 702 -0.08 -33.40 -6.65
CA ASN A 702 -1.23 -33.67 -5.79
C ASN A 702 -1.99 -34.99 -6.08
N CYS A 703 -1.35 -35.99 -6.70
CA CYS A 703 -1.87 -37.37 -6.71
C CYS A 703 -1.68 -38.01 -5.33
N THR A 704 -2.52 -37.64 -4.36
CA THR A 704 -2.29 -37.94 -2.94
C THR A 704 -2.27 -39.43 -2.59
N SER A 705 -2.95 -40.28 -3.37
CA SER A 705 -2.99 -41.73 -3.14
C SER A 705 -1.92 -42.51 -3.91
N LEU A 706 -1.15 -41.83 -4.78
CA LEU A 706 -0.14 -42.45 -5.63
C LEU A 706 0.96 -43.02 -4.75
N ASN A 707 1.08 -44.34 -4.72
CA ASN A 707 2.03 -45.05 -3.86
C ASN A 707 3.08 -45.83 -4.65
N GLU A 708 2.82 -46.11 -5.92
CA GLU A 708 3.70 -46.87 -6.78
C GLU A 708 3.82 -46.22 -8.16
N ILE A 709 5.06 -45.91 -8.56
CA ILE A 709 5.40 -45.61 -9.94
C ILE A 709 6.52 -46.55 -10.38
N LYS A 710 6.24 -47.40 -11.36
CA LYS A 710 7.21 -48.35 -11.93
C LYS A 710 7.68 -47.84 -13.28
N PHE A 711 8.97 -47.59 -13.38
CA PHE A 711 9.62 -47.15 -14.61
C PHE A 711 10.48 -48.27 -15.20
N ASN A 712 10.50 -48.38 -16.53
CA ASN A 712 11.53 -49.12 -17.24
C ASN A 712 12.79 -48.23 -17.34
N GLU A 713 12.75 -47.20 -18.19
CA GLU A 713 13.69 -46.08 -18.19
C GLU A 713 12.94 -44.73 -18.21
N ILE A 714 13.45 -43.72 -17.47
CA ILE A 714 12.99 -42.33 -17.65
C ILE A 714 14.13 -41.52 -18.26
N ILE A 715 13.84 -40.88 -19.40
CA ILE A 715 14.82 -40.01 -20.06
C ILE A 715 14.96 -38.68 -19.29
N GLN A 716 13.84 -38.11 -18.84
CA GLN A 716 13.85 -36.81 -18.21
C GLN A 716 12.62 -36.58 -17.32
N MET A 717 12.84 -36.09 -16.10
CA MET A 717 11.80 -35.67 -15.17
C MET A 717 11.90 -34.16 -14.89
N TYR A 718 10.82 -33.43 -15.14
CA TYR A 718 10.77 -31.97 -14.99
C TYR A 718 10.26 -31.55 -13.60
N GLU A 719 10.12 -30.24 -13.39
CA GLU A 719 9.88 -29.60 -12.11
C GLU A 719 8.56 -30.04 -11.45
N TYR A 720 8.59 -30.26 -10.14
CA TYR A 720 7.42 -30.56 -9.31
C TYR A 720 6.57 -31.76 -9.77
N CYS A 721 7.13 -32.65 -10.59
CA CYS A 721 6.40 -33.75 -11.25
C CYS A 721 5.60 -34.61 -10.25
N ILE A 722 6.16 -34.87 -9.06
CA ILE A 722 5.55 -35.65 -7.98
C ILE A 722 5.26 -34.83 -6.71
N SER A 723 5.17 -33.50 -6.83
CA SER A 723 4.86 -32.62 -5.71
C SER A 723 3.53 -33.00 -5.05
N GLY A 724 3.45 -33.08 -3.72
CA GLY A 724 2.19 -33.38 -3.03
C GLY A 724 1.70 -34.83 -3.13
N CYS A 725 2.47 -35.76 -3.72
CA CYS A 725 2.15 -37.20 -3.75
C CYS A 725 2.34 -37.86 -2.38
N LYS A 726 1.37 -37.66 -1.46
CA LYS A 726 1.49 -38.00 -0.03
C LYS A 726 1.80 -39.48 0.25
N SER A 727 1.26 -40.39 -0.55
CA SER A 727 1.51 -41.83 -0.39
C SER A 727 2.80 -42.32 -1.06
N LEU A 728 3.47 -41.49 -1.88
CA LEU A 728 4.70 -41.86 -2.59
C LEU A 728 5.91 -41.60 -1.70
N THR A 729 6.17 -42.52 -0.77
CA THR A 729 7.27 -42.42 0.20
C THR A 729 8.58 -43.00 -0.31
N LYS A 730 8.54 -43.79 -1.39
CA LYS A 730 9.69 -44.42 -2.03
C LYS A 730 9.60 -44.28 -3.54
N LEU A 731 10.74 -44.11 -4.19
CA LEU A 731 10.85 -44.05 -5.64
C LEU A 731 12.17 -44.66 -6.08
N ASN A 732 12.11 -45.62 -7.02
CA ASN A 732 13.32 -46.10 -7.67
C ASN A 732 13.69 -45.12 -8.79
N VAL A 733 14.83 -44.45 -8.65
CA VAL A 733 15.35 -43.48 -9.62
C VAL A 733 16.67 -43.93 -10.27
N GLU A 734 17.05 -45.19 -10.13
CA GLU A 734 18.32 -45.72 -10.67
C GLU A 734 18.40 -45.57 -12.21
N ASN A 735 17.25 -45.60 -12.90
CA ASN A 735 17.15 -45.49 -14.36
C ASN A 735 16.75 -44.08 -14.85
N ILE A 736 16.86 -43.03 -14.02
CA ILE A 736 16.59 -41.64 -14.44
C ILE A 736 17.84 -41.04 -15.08
N LYS A 737 17.78 -40.69 -16.38
CA LYS A 737 18.92 -40.09 -17.11
C LYS A 737 19.18 -38.63 -16.73
N SER A 738 18.12 -37.85 -16.48
CA SER A 738 18.23 -36.43 -16.09
C SER A 738 16.99 -35.93 -15.35
N ILE A 739 17.17 -34.88 -14.55
CA ILE A 739 16.07 -34.12 -13.92
C ILE A 739 16.18 -32.63 -14.28
N SER A 740 15.15 -31.83 -14.02
CA SER A 740 15.24 -30.35 -14.03
C SER A 740 15.33 -29.79 -12.61
N ALA A 741 15.47 -28.46 -12.49
CA ALA A 741 15.39 -27.79 -11.19
C ALA A 741 14.03 -28.07 -10.52
N ASN A 742 14.00 -28.25 -9.19
CA ASN A 742 12.79 -28.56 -8.40
C ASN A 742 12.09 -29.91 -8.71
N ALA A 743 12.72 -30.85 -9.40
CA ALA A 743 12.06 -32.08 -9.85
C ALA A 743 11.40 -32.91 -8.72
N PHE A 744 12.04 -33.00 -7.54
CA PHE A 744 11.51 -33.67 -6.36
C PHE A 744 11.03 -32.69 -5.26
N SER A 745 10.93 -31.40 -5.57
CA SER A 745 10.53 -30.38 -4.60
C SER A 745 9.11 -30.63 -4.09
N PHE A 746 8.88 -30.45 -2.79
CA PHE A 746 7.63 -30.78 -2.10
C PHE A 746 7.19 -32.26 -2.22
N SER A 747 8.11 -33.18 -2.53
CA SER A 747 7.83 -34.61 -2.50
C SER A 747 7.71 -35.13 -1.06
N TYR A 748 7.03 -36.28 -0.91
CA TYR A 748 6.83 -36.97 0.36
C TYR A 748 7.77 -38.19 0.49
N LEU A 749 8.84 -38.22 -0.30
CA LEU A 749 9.87 -39.25 -0.23
C LEU A 749 10.51 -39.27 1.15
N GLU A 750 10.67 -40.45 1.75
CA GLU A 750 11.28 -40.61 3.07
C GLU A 750 12.75 -41.00 2.98
N ASN A 751 13.05 -42.00 2.15
CA ASN A 751 14.40 -42.49 1.93
C ASN A 751 14.58 -42.71 0.43
N ILE A 752 15.63 -42.15 -0.15
CA ILE A 752 15.90 -42.26 -1.57
C ILE A 752 17.36 -42.57 -1.86
N LYS A 753 17.59 -43.43 -2.84
CA LYS A 753 18.90 -43.73 -3.41
C LYS A 753 19.02 -43.03 -4.76
N VAL A 754 19.97 -42.11 -4.92
CA VAL A 754 20.15 -41.31 -6.14
C VAL A 754 21.60 -41.28 -6.61
N PRO A 755 21.87 -41.16 -7.93
CA PRO A 755 23.23 -40.95 -8.39
C PRO A 755 23.69 -39.52 -8.06
N ALA A 756 24.97 -39.36 -7.70
CA ALA A 756 25.52 -38.09 -7.22
C ALA A 756 25.38 -36.93 -8.22
N ASN A 757 25.29 -37.21 -9.52
CA ASN A 757 25.05 -36.20 -10.56
C ASN A 757 23.67 -35.53 -10.45
N LEU A 758 22.67 -36.14 -9.79
CA LEU A 758 21.36 -35.48 -9.60
C LEU A 758 21.41 -34.32 -8.59
N LEU A 759 22.48 -34.20 -7.80
CA LEU A 759 22.63 -33.08 -6.87
C LEU A 759 22.99 -31.76 -7.57
N GLN A 760 23.33 -31.81 -8.87
CA GLN A 760 23.74 -30.65 -9.66
C GLN A 760 22.56 -29.74 -10.10
N TYR A 761 21.32 -30.11 -9.77
CA TYR A 761 20.13 -29.37 -10.14
C TYR A 761 19.60 -28.53 -8.96
N GLU A 762 19.28 -27.27 -9.24
CA GLU A 762 18.81 -26.32 -8.23
C GLU A 762 17.53 -26.83 -7.57
N ASN A 763 17.46 -26.69 -6.24
CA ASN A 763 16.26 -26.99 -5.45
C ASN A 763 15.68 -28.40 -5.64
N ALA A 764 16.49 -29.38 -6.10
CA ALA A 764 16.01 -30.70 -6.48
C ALA A 764 15.09 -31.36 -5.42
N PHE A 765 15.45 -31.26 -4.13
CA PHE A 765 14.75 -31.80 -2.96
C PHE A 765 14.28 -30.70 -1.99
N ARG A 766 14.04 -29.48 -2.48
CA ARG A 766 13.56 -28.38 -1.63
C ARG A 766 12.18 -28.71 -1.02
N TYR A 767 11.95 -28.32 0.23
CA TYR A 767 10.68 -28.56 0.95
C TYR A 767 10.26 -30.04 1.05
N CYS A 768 11.20 -30.98 0.96
CA CYS A 768 10.93 -32.40 1.19
C CYS A 768 10.82 -32.69 2.70
N ASN A 769 9.65 -32.39 3.27
CA ASN A 769 9.42 -32.43 4.72
C ASN A 769 9.38 -33.83 5.34
N ASN A 770 9.44 -34.90 4.54
CA ASN A 770 9.52 -36.28 5.03
C ASN A 770 10.87 -36.95 4.74
N LEU A 771 11.73 -36.31 3.95
CA LEU A 771 12.99 -36.89 3.51
C LEU A 771 13.94 -36.99 4.70
N LYS A 772 14.24 -38.19 5.16
CA LYS A 772 15.15 -38.47 6.29
C LYS A 772 16.54 -38.85 5.82
N LYS A 773 16.65 -39.64 4.75
CA LYS A 773 17.93 -40.16 4.27
C LYS A 773 18.07 -40.09 2.75
N VAL A 774 19.26 -39.67 2.30
CA VAL A 774 19.67 -39.73 0.91
C VAL A 774 20.92 -40.59 0.78
N GLU A 775 20.80 -41.72 0.08
CA GLU A 775 21.91 -42.61 -0.25
C GLU A 775 22.46 -42.26 -1.63
N LEU A 776 23.75 -41.93 -1.71
CA LEU A 776 24.40 -41.56 -2.96
C LEU A 776 25.18 -42.74 -3.55
N PHE A 777 25.07 -42.93 -4.86
CA PHE A 777 25.98 -43.79 -5.62
C PHE A 777 26.63 -43.01 -6.76
N VAL A 778 27.82 -43.45 -7.18
CA VAL A 778 28.62 -42.74 -8.18
C VAL A 778 28.65 -43.56 -9.47
N LEU A 779 28.08 -43.02 -10.55
CA LEU A 779 28.10 -43.66 -11.87
C LEU A 779 29.37 -43.32 -12.67
N HIS A 780 29.89 -42.10 -12.48
CA HIS A 780 31.02 -41.55 -13.21
C HIS A 780 32.01 -40.88 -12.24
N PRO A 781 32.87 -41.64 -11.56
CA PRO A 781 33.80 -41.11 -10.56
C PRO A 781 34.83 -40.12 -11.13
N GLU A 782 35.03 -40.15 -12.45
CA GLU A 782 35.85 -39.20 -13.21
C GLU A 782 35.24 -37.80 -13.33
N PHE A 783 33.91 -37.67 -13.14
CA PHE A 783 33.22 -36.40 -13.24
C PHE A 783 33.06 -35.75 -11.87
N TYR A 784 33.27 -34.45 -11.86
CA TYR A 784 33.03 -33.64 -10.69
C TYR A 784 31.55 -33.33 -10.53
N HIS A 785 31.09 -33.42 -9.28
CA HIS A 785 29.71 -33.16 -8.92
C HIS A 785 29.61 -31.99 -7.94
N TYR A 786 28.46 -31.34 -7.97
CA TYR A 786 28.18 -30.16 -7.15
C TYR A 786 26.86 -30.38 -6.41
N VAL A 787 26.78 -29.96 -5.16
CA VAL A 787 25.48 -29.83 -4.47
C VAL A 787 24.97 -28.42 -4.74
N LYS A 788 24.07 -28.32 -5.71
CA LYS A 788 23.60 -27.05 -6.28
C LYS A 788 22.76 -26.24 -5.30
N SER A 789 22.60 -24.94 -5.58
CA SER A 789 21.84 -24.00 -4.76
C SER A 789 20.46 -24.55 -4.38
N GLY A 790 20.20 -24.54 -3.08
CA GLY A 790 18.94 -24.97 -2.48
C GLY A 790 18.60 -26.46 -2.57
N CYS A 791 19.52 -27.33 -3.01
CA CYS A 791 19.25 -28.75 -3.29
C CYS A 791 18.39 -29.44 -2.22
N PHE A 792 18.74 -29.31 -0.94
CA PHE A 792 17.99 -29.88 0.19
C PHE A 792 17.35 -28.81 1.10
N ASN A 793 17.20 -27.58 0.61
CA ASN A 793 16.72 -26.47 1.43
C ASN A 793 15.34 -26.75 2.02
N SER A 794 15.17 -26.51 3.32
CA SER A 794 13.90 -26.69 4.04
C SER A 794 13.37 -28.13 3.95
N SER A 795 14.25 -29.12 3.83
CA SER A 795 13.89 -30.55 3.91
C SER A 795 14.07 -31.09 5.32
N SER A 796 13.51 -32.25 5.62
CA SER A 796 13.74 -32.91 6.92
C SER A 796 14.95 -33.84 6.93
N LEU A 797 15.93 -33.62 6.04
CA LEU A 797 17.08 -34.50 5.85
C LEU A 797 17.88 -34.65 7.15
N GLU A 798 18.08 -35.89 7.61
CA GLU A 798 18.79 -36.26 8.84
C GLU A 798 20.14 -36.95 8.58
N GLU A 799 20.26 -37.67 7.45
CA GLU A 799 21.47 -38.43 7.08
C GLU A 799 21.80 -38.31 5.59
N ILE A 800 23.05 -37.92 5.29
CA ILE A 800 23.66 -37.98 3.96
C ILE A 800 25.16 -38.19 4.10
N VAL A 801 25.75 -39.01 3.22
CA VAL A 801 27.20 -39.20 3.10
C VAL A 801 27.64 -38.69 1.74
N LEU A 802 28.48 -37.66 1.72
CA LEU A 802 29.01 -37.07 0.49
C LEU A 802 30.21 -37.89 -0.03
N PRO A 803 30.23 -38.32 -1.31
CA PRO A 803 31.39 -38.99 -1.90
C PRO A 803 32.52 -38.02 -2.24
N ASP A 804 33.76 -38.54 -2.37
CA ASP A 804 34.98 -37.78 -2.71
C ASP A 804 35.00 -37.17 -4.14
N CYS A 805 33.91 -37.28 -4.90
CA CYS A 805 33.75 -36.61 -6.20
C CYS A 805 32.98 -35.28 -6.09
N ILE A 806 32.49 -34.90 -4.90
CA ILE A 806 31.80 -33.62 -4.66
C ILE A 806 32.83 -32.50 -4.51
N GLN A 807 32.69 -31.44 -5.31
CA GLN A 807 33.65 -30.32 -5.34
C GLN A 807 33.16 -29.03 -4.69
N SER A 808 31.84 -28.78 -4.72
CA SER A 808 31.27 -27.53 -4.20
C SER A 808 29.93 -27.76 -3.51
N LEU A 809 29.69 -26.99 -2.45
CA LEU A 809 28.42 -26.86 -1.74
C LEU A 809 27.91 -25.43 -1.92
N GLU A 810 26.82 -25.25 -2.66
CA GLU A 810 26.30 -23.92 -3.01
C GLU A 810 25.35 -23.34 -1.96
N GLU A 811 24.84 -22.12 -2.21
CA GLU A 811 23.96 -21.37 -1.32
C GLU A 811 22.73 -22.20 -0.91
N PHE A 812 22.43 -22.26 0.39
CA PHE A 812 21.28 -23.00 0.93
C PHE A 812 21.22 -24.49 0.59
N SER A 813 22.28 -25.11 0.06
CA SER A 813 22.25 -26.52 -0.36
C SER A 813 21.83 -27.48 0.76
N PHE A 814 22.11 -27.15 2.02
CA PHE A 814 21.65 -27.83 3.24
C PHE A 814 20.96 -26.89 4.25
N GLY A 815 20.37 -25.79 3.76
CA GLY A 815 19.70 -24.81 4.60
C GLY A 815 18.41 -25.38 5.21
N PHE A 816 18.11 -25.03 6.45
CA PHE A 816 16.92 -25.46 7.18
C PHE A 816 16.69 -26.99 7.15
N THR A 817 17.78 -27.76 7.23
CA THR A 817 17.73 -29.24 7.30
C THR A 817 17.73 -29.73 8.75
N LYS A 818 17.55 -31.04 8.96
CA LYS A 818 17.65 -31.71 10.26
C LYS A 818 18.97 -32.47 10.43
N LEU A 819 19.96 -32.20 9.58
CA LEU A 819 21.28 -32.81 9.63
C LEU A 819 21.95 -32.42 10.95
N LYS A 820 22.33 -33.43 11.74
CA LYS A 820 23.10 -33.22 12.98
C LYS A 820 24.60 -33.21 12.74
N LYS A 821 25.04 -33.88 11.69
CA LYS A 821 26.47 -34.03 11.38
C LYS A 821 26.65 -34.18 9.88
N LEU A 822 27.68 -33.54 9.34
CA LEU A 822 28.10 -33.71 7.96
C LEU A 822 29.63 -33.81 7.86
N PHE A 823 30.12 -34.86 7.22
CA PHE A 823 31.53 -34.99 6.86
C PHE A 823 31.79 -34.27 5.53
N ILE A 824 32.77 -33.36 5.50
CA ILE A 824 33.21 -32.61 4.32
C ILE A 824 34.37 -33.37 3.64
N PRO A 825 34.17 -33.93 2.44
CA PRO A 825 35.22 -34.66 1.71
C PRO A 825 36.40 -33.78 1.28
N ASN A 826 37.60 -34.37 1.15
CA ASN A 826 38.83 -33.66 0.77
C ASN A 826 38.78 -32.99 -0.61
N SER A 827 37.84 -33.41 -1.46
CA SER A 827 37.60 -32.86 -2.79
C SER A 827 36.87 -31.51 -2.78
N VAL A 828 36.24 -31.13 -1.67
CA VAL A 828 35.43 -29.90 -1.57
C VAL A 828 36.35 -28.68 -1.44
N TYR A 829 36.45 -27.88 -2.50
CA TYR A 829 37.28 -26.66 -2.52
C TYR A 829 36.46 -25.37 -2.42
N SER A 830 35.12 -25.45 -2.48
CA SER A 830 34.23 -24.29 -2.45
C SER A 830 32.98 -24.57 -1.61
N ILE A 831 32.73 -23.74 -0.61
CA ILE A 831 31.53 -23.81 0.25
C ILE A 831 30.95 -22.41 0.37
N SER A 832 29.65 -22.27 0.07
CA SER A 832 28.92 -20.99 0.19
C SER A 832 28.72 -20.61 1.67
N PRO A 833 28.82 -19.32 2.04
CA PRO A 833 28.58 -18.87 3.41
C PRO A 833 27.23 -19.27 3.99
N LYS A 834 26.22 -19.48 3.14
CA LYS A 834 24.83 -19.80 3.52
C LYS A 834 24.46 -21.26 3.31
N THR A 835 25.42 -22.17 3.12
CA THR A 835 25.15 -23.60 2.88
C THR A 835 24.25 -24.23 3.94
N PHE A 836 24.46 -23.90 5.22
CA PHE A 836 23.72 -24.47 6.36
C PHE A 836 22.77 -23.48 7.05
N TYR A 837 22.33 -22.44 6.34
CA TYR A 837 21.48 -21.39 6.91
C TYR A 837 20.21 -21.98 7.55
N GLY A 838 19.99 -21.71 8.85
CA GLY A 838 18.83 -22.18 9.61
C GLY A 838 18.91 -23.63 10.10
N SER A 839 20.06 -24.29 9.94
CA SER A 839 20.33 -25.65 10.43
C SER A 839 21.10 -25.59 11.75
N ASP A 840 20.42 -25.24 12.84
CA ASP A 840 21.06 -24.90 14.13
C ASP A 840 21.75 -26.08 14.85
N ASP A 841 21.42 -27.33 14.51
CA ASP A 841 21.97 -28.51 15.18
C ASP A 841 23.14 -29.18 14.42
N ILE A 842 23.62 -28.57 13.33
CA ILE A 842 24.67 -29.16 12.48
C ILE A 842 26.05 -29.07 13.14
N GLN A 843 26.78 -30.19 13.09
CA GLN A 843 28.22 -30.27 13.33
C GLN A 843 28.95 -30.63 12.04
N LEU A 844 30.10 -30.02 11.79
CA LEU A 844 30.94 -30.33 10.63
C LEU A 844 32.16 -31.15 11.05
N GLU A 845 32.51 -32.16 10.25
CA GLU A 845 33.72 -32.95 10.41
C GLU A 845 34.50 -33.04 9.09
N MET A 846 35.82 -33.17 9.18
CA MET A 846 36.70 -33.36 8.03
C MET A 846 38.01 -34.01 8.47
N ASP A 847 38.78 -34.52 7.52
CA ASP A 847 40.15 -34.99 7.76
C ASP A 847 41.05 -33.81 8.19
N CYS A 848 41.96 -34.02 9.15
CA CYS A 848 42.92 -32.99 9.55
C CYS A 848 43.85 -32.56 8.39
N SER A 849 44.04 -33.45 7.41
CA SER A 849 44.76 -33.22 6.17
C SER A 849 43.94 -32.52 5.07
N HIS A 850 42.68 -32.14 5.32
CA HIS A 850 41.82 -31.51 4.30
C HIS A 850 42.52 -30.31 3.63
N PRO A 851 42.67 -30.28 2.30
CA PRO A 851 43.58 -29.35 1.64
C PRO A 851 43.21 -27.86 1.78
N PHE A 852 41.91 -27.54 1.79
CA PHE A 852 41.43 -26.15 1.69
C PHE A 852 40.95 -25.53 3.01
N TYR A 853 40.39 -26.33 3.92
CA TYR A 853 39.67 -25.83 5.10
C TYR A 853 40.17 -26.46 6.41
N THR A 854 39.91 -25.76 7.51
CA THR A 854 39.94 -26.28 8.88
C THR A 854 38.59 -26.00 9.53
N VAL A 855 38.11 -26.93 10.35
CA VAL A 855 36.88 -26.79 11.13
C VAL A 855 37.22 -26.49 12.61
N GLY A 856 36.63 -25.44 13.15
CA GLY A 856 36.68 -25.07 14.57
C GLY A 856 35.41 -25.52 15.32
N GLU A 857 35.07 -24.82 16.41
CA GLU A 857 33.87 -25.16 17.21
C GLU A 857 32.58 -24.75 16.49
N TYR A 858 32.56 -23.52 15.93
CA TYR A 858 31.43 -22.98 15.17
C TYR A 858 31.83 -22.47 13.78
N GLU A 859 33.13 -22.49 13.45
CA GLU A 859 33.70 -21.78 12.31
C GLU A 859 34.35 -22.72 11.30
N LEU A 860 34.12 -22.44 10.02
CA LEU A 860 34.86 -23.03 8.92
C LEU A 860 35.84 -22.00 8.35
N VAL A 861 37.14 -22.32 8.37
CA VAL A 861 38.21 -21.37 8.02
C VAL A 861 39.00 -21.86 6.81
N GLU A 862 39.22 -20.98 5.83
CA GLU A 862 40.07 -21.24 4.67
C GLU A 862 41.56 -21.18 5.05
N LYS A 863 42.30 -22.28 4.83
CA LYS A 863 43.71 -22.44 5.22
C LYS A 863 44.62 -21.40 4.57
N ALA A 864 44.40 -21.11 3.29
CA ALA A 864 45.29 -20.25 2.51
C ALA A 864 45.31 -18.79 2.98
N THR A 865 44.16 -18.29 3.44
CA THR A 865 43.97 -16.86 3.75
C THR A 865 43.72 -16.60 5.23
N GLY A 866 43.32 -17.61 5.99
CA GLY A 866 42.77 -17.44 7.34
C GLY A 866 41.38 -16.78 7.32
N LYS A 867 40.65 -16.86 6.20
CA LYS A 867 39.32 -16.28 6.05
C LYS A 867 38.25 -17.16 6.70
N LEU A 868 37.38 -16.56 7.49
CA LEU A 868 36.13 -17.16 7.94
C LEU A 868 35.20 -17.33 6.75
N VAL A 869 34.90 -18.57 6.38
CA VAL A 869 34.04 -18.93 5.25
C VAL A 869 32.58 -18.88 5.69
N LEU A 870 32.26 -19.56 6.79
CA LEU A 870 30.95 -19.56 7.42
C LEU A 870 31.03 -19.92 8.91
N THR A 871 30.00 -19.53 9.64
CA THR A 871 29.62 -20.10 10.93
C THR A 871 28.54 -21.15 10.74
N PHE A 872 28.58 -22.21 11.53
CA PHE A 872 27.61 -23.30 11.51
C PHE A 872 27.12 -23.66 12.92
N GLY A 873 25.99 -24.37 12.97
CA GLY A 873 25.34 -24.73 14.22
C GLY A 873 24.80 -23.52 14.97
N LYS A 874 24.34 -23.76 16.20
CA LYS A 874 23.77 -22.73 17.06
C LYS A 874 24.86 -21.91 17.72
N LEU A 875 25.06 -20.69 17.22
CA LEU A 875 25.99 -19.75 17.83
C LEU A 875 25.56 -19.39 19.27
N PRO A 876 26.54 -19.18 20.18
CA PRO A 876 26.27 -18.68 21.52
C PRO A 876 25.71 -17.25 21.47
N SER A 877 25.11 -16.78 22.58
CA SER A 877 24.57 -15.41 22.69
C SER A 877 25.62 -14.31 22.50
N ALA A 878 26.90 -14.64 22.69
CA ALA A 878 28.03 -13.82 22.32
C ALA A 878 29.07 -14.73 21.64
N TYR A 879 29.32 -14.48 20.35
CA TYR A 879 30.36 -15.16 19.59
C TYR A 879 31.59 -14.25 19.49
N ILE A 880 32.74 -14.74 19.96
CA ILE A 880 34.03 -14.06 19.86
C ILE A 880 34.77 -14.70 18.69
N VAL A 881 35.05 -13.91 17.66
CA VAL A 881 35.82 -14.37 16.48
C VAL A 881 37.22 -14.83 16.93
N PRO A 882 37.60 -16.09 16.71
CA PRO A 882 38.93 -16.60 17.07
C PRO A 882 40.11 -15.79 16.48
N GLU A 883 41.20 -15.65 17.23
CA GLU A 883 42.38 -14.85 16.84
C GLU A 883 43.09 -15.34 15.56
N ASN A 884 42.92 -16.61 15.19
CA ASN A 884 43.49 -17.18 13.97
C ASN A 884 42.75 -16.76 12.70
N ILE A 885 41.56 -16.15 12.82
CA ILE A 885 40.79 -15.62 11.69
C ILE A 885 41.31 -14.22 11.33
N LYS A 886 41.81 -14.09 10.11
CA LYS A 886 42.41 -12.86 9.59
C LYS A 886 41.43 -12.01 8.78
N ILE A 887 40.43 -12.64 8.18
CA ILE A 887 39.47 -12.01 7.27
C ILE A 887 38.08 -12.54 7.62
N ILE A 888 37.12 -11.66 7.89
CA ILE A 888 35.70 -12.03 8.01
C ILE A 888 35.11 -12.03 6.60
N GLY A 889 34.65 -13.20 6.13
CA GLY A 889 33.97 -13.30 4.85
C GLY A 889 32.61 -12.59 4.86
N ARG A 890 32.18 -12.09 3.70
CA ARG A 890 30.81 -11.59 3.53
C ARG A 890 29.81 -12.71 3.83
N ASP A 891 28.73 -12.41 4.55
CA ASP A 891 27.70 -13.36 4.98
C ASP A 891 28.24 -14.56 5.80
N SER A 892 29.49 -14.48 6.29
CA SER A 892 30.15 -15.62 6.97
C SER A 892 29.73 -15.80 8.42
N ILE A 893 29.21 -14.77 9.08
CA ILE A 893 28.59 -14.90 10.39
C ILE A 893 27.09 -14.70 10.19
N PHE A 894 26.33 -15.72 10.53
CA PHE A 894 24.89 -15.71 10.38
C PHE A 894 24.19 -16.32 11.60
N SER A 895 23.13 -15.66 12.08
CA SER A 895 22.17 -16.18 13.06
C SER A 895 20.75 -15.96 12.55
N PRO A 896 19.87 -16.97 12.55
CA PRO A 896 18.50 -16.83 12.05
C PRO A 896 17.70 -15.85 12.90
N PRO A 897 16.74 -15.12 12.28
CA PRO A 897 15.79 -14.33 13.05
C PRO A 897 15.02 -15.24 14.00
N LYS A 898 14.96 -14.83 15.25
CA LYS A 898 14.28 -15.55 16.32
C LYS A 898 12.81 -15.12 16.26
N ILE A 899 11.89 -16.08 16.21
CA ILE A 899 10.45 -15.84 16.06
C ILE A 899 9.73 -16.37 17.29
N ASN A 900 8.85 -15.57 17.87
CA ASN A 900 7.96 -16.03 18.93
C ASN A 900 6.91 -16.98 18.34
N GLU A 901 6.90 -18.24 18.79
CA GLU A 901 6.09 -19.30 18.17
C GLU A 901 4.58 -19.09 18.29
N GLU A 902 4.11 -18.42 19.34
CA GLU A 902 2.68 -18.14 19.60
C GLU A 902 2.17 -16.97 18.75
N THR A 903 2.91 -15.86 18.75
CA THR A 903 2.50 -14.61 18.09
C THR A 903 2.92 -14.53 16.62
N LYS A 904 3.82 -15.43 16.19
CA LYS A 904 4.52 -15.41 14.89
C LYS A 904 5.28 -14.10 14.62
N LYS A 905 5.57 -13.30 15.66
CA LYS A 905 6.36 -12.06 15.54
C LYS A 905 7.85 -12.35 15.66
N VAL A 906 8.64 -11.67 14.84
CA VAL A 906 10.10 -11.65 14.96
C VAL A 906 10.47 -10.95 16.28
N ILE A 907 11.23 -11.65 17.14
CA ILE A 907 11.74 -11.16 18.43
C ILE A 907 13.21 -10.76 18.36
N ASP A 908 13.94 -11.26 17.36
CA ASP A 908 15.31 -10.91 17.05
C ASP A 908 15.46 -11.07 15.54
N PHE A 909 16.03 -10.08 14.84
CA PHE A 909 16.22 -10.15 13.39
C PHE A 909 17.41 -11.03 12.99
N GLY A 910 18.17 -11.54 13.96
CA GLY A 910 19.39 -12.28 13.73
C GLY A 910 20.56 -11.37 13.39
N LEU A 911 21.70 -11.98 13.10
CA LEU A 911 22.94 -11.30 12.71
C LEU A 911 23.32 -11.75 11.31
N THR A 912 23.77 -10.83 10.46
CA THR A 912 24.44 -11.13 9.20
C THR A 912 25.56 -10.11 8.96
N THR A 913 26.75 -10.58 8.59
CA THR A 913 27.94 -9.74 8.29
C THR A 913 28.00 -9.25 6.86
#